data_AF-A0A1S3S7C9-F1
#
_entry.id   AF-A0A1S3S7C9-F1
#
_cell.length_a   1.000
_cell.length_b   1.000
_cell.length_c   1.000
_cell.angle_alpha   90.00
_cell.angle_beta   90.00
_cell.angle_gamma   90.00
#
_symmetry.space_group_name_H-M   'P 1'
#
loop_
_entity.id
_entity.type
_entity.pdbx_description
1 polymer ?
#
loop_
_entity_poly.entity_id
_entity_poly.type
_entity_poly.pdbx_seq_one_letter_code
_entity_poly.pdbx_strand_id
1 'polypeptide(L)'
;MTDTRRRVKVYTLNEDRQWDDRGTGHVSSGYVERLKGMSLLVRAESDGESGSLLLESKINPNTAYQKQQDTLIVWSEAENYDLALSFQEKAGCDEIWEKICQVQGKDPSVDITQELVDESEEERFDDMSSPGLELPPCELGHLEELAELVASSLPSPLRREKLALAVENEGYIRKLLELFRQCEDLENADGLHHLYEIVKGIFLLNRTALFEVMFSEECIMDVIGCLEHDPALGGLPRRHRDFLTKTARFKEVIPIGDPELRAKIHQTYRVQYIQDMVLPTPSVFEENMLSTLHSFIFFNKVEIVGMLQDDEKFLTDLFAQLTDEATDDDKRHELVNFLKEFCAFSQTLQPQNRDTFFKTLSNMGILPALEVILGMDDVQVRGAATDIFSYLVEYNPSMVQEFIMQESQQNDDDILLINLIIEHMICDSDPELGGAVQLMGLLRTLVDPENMMATANKTEKTEFLSFFYKHCMHVLSAPLLANTTDDKPSRDDFQTSQLLALILELLTFCVEHHTYHIKNYIINKDILRRVLVLTASQHAFLALCALRFMRRIIGLKDEFYNRYIMKNFLFEPVVKAFLNNGARYNLMNSAIIEMFEYVRVDVKSLTAHIVENYWKALEDVDYVQTFKGLKLRYEQQRERQDNPKLDSMRSILRNHRFRRDARTLDDDEEMWFNADEEELEDCEAVVPPSDNKTTKASGGVGENEDLMDPISKFMERKKLKDSDDKEVLGKSSSLSGRQSPSFKLSFSGSTTKTSLSSPPASLRPGSPGSGAKGSPPTAATVTTKDRLQSTLWVGLVDYPDDDEEDEEDVGGESKEETPPLSKKSKLSSS
;
A
#
# COMPACT_ATOMS: atom_id res chain seq x y z
N MET A 1 -47.05 -19.40 24.85
CA MET A 1 -45.72 -19.67 24.25
C MET A 1 -45.91 -20.33 22.88
N THR A 2 -46.67 -19.70 21.97
CA THR A 2 -47.05 -20.27 20.66
C THR A 2 -46.93 -19.29 19.49
N ASP A 3 -46.51 -18.03 19.75
CA ASP A 3 -46.53 -16.97 18.73
C ASP A 3 -45.24 -16.85 17.91
N THR A 4 -44.13 -17.47 18.34
CA THR A 4 -42.85 -17.36 17.59
C THR A 4 -42.85 -18.17 16.29
N ARG A 5 -43.67 -19.22 16.20
CA ARG A 5 -43.70 -20.13 15.04
C ARG A 5 -44.08 -19.42 13.74
N ARG A 6 -44.93 -18.39 13.81
CA ARG A 6 -45.41 -17.65 12.63
C ARG A 6 -44.77 -16.28 12.48
N ARG A 7 -43.73 -16.00 13.25
CA ARG A 7 -43.03 -14.72 13.21
C ARG A 7 -42.11 -14.65 11.99
N VAL A 8 -42.30 -13.63 11.17
CA VAL A 8 -41.58 -13.40 9.91
C VAL A 8 -41.10 -11.96 9.78
N LYS A 9 -39.99 -11.78 9.08
CA LYS A 9 -39.59 -10.49 8.52
C LYS A 9 -39.97 -10.43 7.05
N VAL A 10 -40.52 -9.29 6.62
CA VAL A 10 -40.92 -9.05 5.24
C VAL A 10 -39.87 -8.19 4.56
N TYR A 11 -39.39 -8.62 3.39
CA TYR A 11 -38.48 -7.85 2.57
C TYR A 11 -39.08 -7.57 1.19
N THR A 12 -38.74 -6.42 0.63
CA THR A 12 -39.04 -6.04 -0.76
C THR A 12 -37.76 -5.60 -1.45
N LEU A 13 -37.52 -6.04 -2.68
CA LEU A 13 -36.38 -5.55 -3.46
C LEU A 13 -36.68 -4.14 -3.99
N ASN A 14 -35.72 -3.22 -3.86
CA ASN A 14 -35.82 -1.85 -4.35
C ASN A 14 -35.17 -1.65 -5.74
N GLU A 15 -35.28 -0.44 -6.30
CA GLU A 15 -34.75 -0.09 -7.64
C GLU A 15 -33.21 -0.27 -7.74
N ASP A 16 -32.48 -0.18 -6.62
CA ASP A 16 -31.04 -0.37 -6.53
C ASP A 16 -30.64 -1.86 -6.37
N ARG A 17 -31.58 -2.80 -6.55
CA ARG A 17 -31.43 -4.25 -6.34
C ARG A 17 -30.97 -4.65 -4.93
N GLN A 18 -31.37 -3.88 -3.91
CA GLN A 18 -31.13 -4.19 -2.50
C GLN A 18 -32.43 -4.56 -1.79
N TRP A 19 -32.36 -5.47 -0.81
CA TRP A 19 -33.51 -5.93 -0.03
C TRP A 19 -33.82 -4.96 1.11
N ASP A 20 -34.96 -4.27 1.03
CA ASP A 20 -35.46 -3.37 2.07
C ASP A 20 -36.34 -4.12 3.10
N ASP A 21 -36.01 -4.00 4.40
CA ASP A 21 -36.79 -4.55 5.51
C ASP A 21 -38.09 -3.73 5.73
N ARG A 22 -39.25 -4.34 5.47
CA ARG A 22 -40.58 -3.74 5.65
C ARG A 22 -41.12 -3.88 7.08
N GLY A 23 -40.43 -4.62 7.94
CA GLY A 23 -40.80 -4.83 9.34
C GLY A 23 -41.02 -6.29 9.70
N THR A 24 -41.21 -6.53 11.00
CA THR A 24 -41.44 -7.86 11.57
C THR A 24 -42.90 -8.02 12.00
N GLY A 25 -43.48 -9.18 11.70
CA GLY A 25 -44.88 -9.48 12.01
C GLY A 25 -45.19 -10.98 12.04
N HIS A 26 -46.46 -11.32 12.19
CA HIS A 26 -46.94 -12.70 12.19
C HIS A 26 -47.68 -13.01 10.88
N VAL A 27 -47.24 -14.07 10.19
CA VAL A 27 -47.84 -14.51 8.93
C VAL A 27 -49.02 -15.45 9.17
N SER A 28 -50.06 -15.30 8.35
CA SER A 28 -51.22 -16.18 8.30
C SER A 28 -51.69 -16.36 6.86
N SER A 29 -52.21 -17.54 6.53
CA SER A 29 -52.86 -17.78 5.24
C SER A 29 -54.38 -17.80 5.42
N GLY A 30 -55.12 -16.99 4.67
CA GLY A 30 -56.57 -16.90 4.76
C GLY A 30 -57.23 -16.57 3.42
N TYR A 31 -58.50 -16.95 3.26
CA TYR A 31 -59.27 -16.56 2.08
C TYR A 31 -59.73 -15.11 2.23
N VAL A 32 -59.31 -14.24 1.32
CA VAL A 32 -59.65 -12.81 1.34
C VAL A 32 -60.71 -12.54 0.28
N GLU A 33 -61.91 -12.15 0.70
CA GLU A 33 -63.08 -12.00 -0.17
C GLU A 33 -62.89 -10.90 -1.23
N ARG A 34 -62.16 -9.82 -0.89
CA ARG A 34 -61.76 -8.75 -1.82
C ARG A 34 -60.91 -9.26 -2.99
N LEU A 35 -59.96 -10.16 -2.71
CA LEU A 35 -59.00 -10.69 -3.69
C LEU A 35 -59.51 -11.98 -4.36
N LYS A 36 -60.66 -12.50 -3.93
CA LYS A 36 -61.28 -13.75 -4.40
C LYS A 36 -60.27 -14.90 -4.47
N GLY A 37 -59.52 -15.11 -3.40
CA GLY A 37 -58.48 -16.15 -3.35
C GLY A 37 -57.80 -16.30 -1.99
N MET A 38 -57.05 -17.40 -1.85
CA MET A 38 -56.18 -17.62 -0.70
C MET A 38 -55.02 -16.62 -0.75
N SER A 39 -54.75 -15.94 0.36
CA SER A 39 -53.73 -14.88 0.44
C SER A 39 -52.85 -15.06 1.67
N LEU A 40 -51.60 -14.62 1.56
CA LEU A 40 -50.65 -14.49 2.65
C LEU A 40 -50.82 -13.09 3.29
N LEU A 41 -51.03 -13.08 4.60
CA LEU A 41 -51.32 -11.89 5.40
C LEU A 41 -50.29 -11.79 6.51
N VAL A 42 -49.49 -10.72 6.54
CA VAL A 42 -48.53 -10.45 7.63
C VAL A 42 -48.98 -9.25 8.44
N ARG A 43 -49.16 -9.42 9.75
CA ARG A 43 -49.58 -8.35 10.67
C ARG A 43 -48.42 -7.93 11.59
N ALA A 44 -48.19 -6.63 11.73
CA ALA A 44 -47.11 -6.07 12.54
C ALA A 44 -47.23 -6.43 14.03
N GLU A 45 -46.10 -6.52 14.72
CA GLU A 45 -45.98 -6.86 16.15
C GLU A 45 -46.23 -5.68 17.12
N SER A 46 -46.88 -4.59 16.68
CA SER A 46 -47.13 -3.42 17.55
C SER A 46 -48.34 -3.63 18.47
N ASP A 47 -48.18 -3.31 19.76
CA ASP A 47 -49.15 -3.49 20.87
C ASP A 47 -50.63 -3.16 20.52
N GLY A 48 -51.47 -4.21 20.42
CA GLY A 48 -52.93 -4.12 20.34
C GLY A 48 -53.55 -5.04 19.28
N GLU A 49 -54.73 -5.61 19.55
CA GLU A 49 -55.47 -6.60 18.73
C GLU A 49 -55.90 -6.14 17.30
N SER A 50 -55.27 -5.09 16.75
CA SER A 50 -55.34 -4.71 15.34
C SER A 50 -53.97 -4.25 14.86
N GLY A 51 -53.02 -5.18 14.83
CA GLY A 51 -51.72 -4.98 14.16
C GLY A 51 -51.94 -4.56 12.70
N SER A 52 -51.22 -3.51 12.29
CA SER A 52 -51.25 -3.01 10.91
C SER A 52 -50.81 -4.11 9.94
N LEU A 53 -51.44 -4.14 8.76
CA LEU A 53 -51.13 -5.13 7.74
C LEU A 53 -49.85 -4.72 7.01
N LEU A 54 -48.78 -5.50 7.15
CA LEU A 54 -47.49 -5.28 6.50
C LEU A 54 -47.46 -5.84 5.09
N LEU A 55 -48.15 -6.97 4.87
CA LEU A 55 -48.23 -7.64 3.57
C LEU A 55 -49.60 -8.28 3.40
N GLU A 56 -50.21 -8.07 2.23
CA GLU A 56 -51.38 -8.81 1.74
C GLU A 56 -51.11 -9.21 0.30
N SER A 57 -50.67 -10.46 0.09
CA SER A 57 -50.29 -10.98 -1.22
C SER A 57 -51.15 -12.20 -1.57
N LYS A 58 -51.76 -12.22 -2.75
CA LYS A 58 -52.62 -13.32 -3.18
C LYS A 58 -51.76 -14.47 -3.69
N ILE A 59 -52.03 -15.69 -3.24
CA ILE A 59 -51.38 -16.88 -3.78
C ILE A 59 -51.97 -17.16 -5.16
N ASN A 60 -51.23 -16.81 -6.22
CA ASN A 60 -51.65 -17.02 -7.59
C ASN A 60 -51.19 -18.40 -8.10
N PRO A 61 -52.00 -19.11 -8.90
CA PRO A 61 -51.62 -20.41 -9.46
C PRO A 61 -50.36 -20.37 -10.34
N ASN A 62 -50.12 -19.25 -11.02
CA ASN A 62 -49.07 -19.09 -12.02
C ASN A 62 -47.81 -18.39 -11.51
N THR A 63 -47.79 -17.94 -10.24
CA THR A 63 -46.59 -17.30 -9.65
C THR A 63 -45.60 -18.36 -9.19
N ALA A 64 -44.33 -18.20 -9.54
CA ALA A 64 -43.26 -19.05 -9.03
C ALA A 64 -42.90 -18.63 -7.60
N TYR A 65 -43.15 -19.53 -6.63
CA TYR A 65 -42.65 -19.39 -5.27
C TYR A 65 -41.41 -20.27 -5.12
N GLN A 66 -40.38 -19.78 -4.44
CA GLN A 66 -39.16 -20.51 -4.15
C GLN A 66 -38.91 -20.56 -2.65
N LYS A 67 -38.66 -21.77 -2.14
CA LYS A 67 -38.22 -22.00 -0.77
C LYS A 67 -36.69 -22.09 -0.74
N GLN A 68 -36.04 -21.24 0.04
CA GLN A 68 -34.59 -21.23 0.21
C GLN A 68 -34.21 -21.49 1.68
N GLN A 69 -33.16 -22.27 1.90
CA GLN A 69 -32.53 -22.50 3.21
C GLN A 69 -33.53 -22.87 4.33
N ASP A 70 -34.59 -23.61 3.99
CA ASP A 70 -35.65 -24.09 4.89
C ASP A 70 -36.46 -23.02 5.67
N THR A 71 -36.13 -21.74 5.55
CA THR A 71 -36.69 -20.66 6.39
C THR A 71 -36.99 -19.38 5.60
N LEU A 72 -36.80 -19.39 4.27
CA LEU A 72 -37.04 -18.24 3.41
C LEU A 72 -37.98 -18.64 2.27
N ILE A 73 -38.98 -17.81 1.98
CA ILE A 73 -39.85 -17.95 0.81
C ILE A 73 -39.76 -16.67 -0.01
N VAL A 74 -39.41 -16.78 -1.29
CA VAL A 74 -39.22 -15.65 -2.22
C VAL A 74 -40.15 -15.82 -3.43
N TRP A 75 -40.76 -14.73 -3.89
CA TRP A 75 -41.57 -14.70 -5.11
C TRP A 75 -41.68 -13.28 -5.66
N SER A 76 -42.12 -13.17 -6.91
CA SER A 76 -42.35 -11.89 -7.59
C SER A 76 -43.85 -11.67 -7.84
N GLU A 77 -44.35 -10.46 -7.57
CA GLU A 77 -45.76 -10.08 -7.78
C GLU A 77 -45.85 -8.93 -8.81
N ALA A 78 -46.32 -9.22 -10.03
CA ALA A 78 -46.30 -8.29 -11.19
C ALA A 78 -44.88 -7.91 -11.68
N GLU A 79 -44.79 -7.21 -12.82
CA GLU A 79 -43.55 -6.87 -13.54
C GLU A 79 -42.59 -6.00 -12.69
N ASN A 80 -41.77 -6.63 -11.83
CA ASN A 80 -40.68 -6.07 -11.00
C ASN A 80 -40.99 -5.77 -9.52
N TYR A 81 -41.82 -6.58 -8.83
CA TYR A 81 -41.96 -6.46 -7.37
C TYR A 81 -41.59 -7.77 -6.65
N ASP A 82 -40.33 -7.89 -6.26
CA ASP A 82 -39.82 -9.08 -5.56
C ASP A 82 -40.05 -8.98 -4.04
N LEU A 83 -40.61 -10.06 -3.50
CA LEU A 83 -41.02 -10.20 -2.10
C LEU A 83 -40.31 -11.40 -1.48
N ALA A 84 -39.89 -11.24 -0.22
CA ALA A 84 -39.35 -12.33 0.56
C ALA A 84 -39.92 -12.35 2.00
N LEU A 85 -40.24 -13.54 2.49
CA LEU A 85 -40.60 -13.82 3.87
C LEU A 85 -39.51 -14.66 4.53
N SER A 86 -38.83 -14.07 5.51
CA SER A 86 -37.85 -14.76 6.34
C SER A 86 -38.50 -15.18 7.66
N PHE A 87 -38.60 -16.48 7.87
CA PHE A 87 -39.23 -17.08 9.04
C PHE A 87 -38.22 -17.29 10.16
N GLN A 88 -38.64 -16.99 11.39
CA GLN A 88 -37.81 -17.26 12.56
C GLN A 88 -37.66 -18.76 12.85
N GLU A 89 -38.69 -19.56 12.52
CA GLU A 89 -38.71 -21.00 12.74
C GLU A 89 -39.07 -21.76 11.46
N LYS A 90 -38.28 -22.81 11.13
CA LYS A 90 -38.54 -23.71 10.00
C LYS A 90 -39.97 -24.26 9.98
N ALA A 91 -40.48 -24.64 11.15
CA ALA A 91 -41.82 -25.22 11.29
C ALA A 91 -42.95 -24.27 10.88
N GLY A 92 -42.73 -22.94 10.85
CA GLY A 92 -43.66 -21.96 10.31
C GLY A 92 -43.52 -21.77 8.80
N CYS A 93 -42.27 -21.82 8.30
CA CYS A 93 -41.99 -21.80 6.87
C CYS A 93 -42.64 -23.01 6.17
N ASP A 94 -42.49 -24.21 6.73
CA ASP A 94 -43.07 -25.44 6.21
C ASP A 94 -44.62 -25.38 6.15
N GLU A 95 -45.27 -24.82 7.17
CA GLU A 95 -46.73 -24.67 7.23
C GLU A 95 -47.26 -23.74 6.12
N ILE A 96 -46.59 -22.62 5.89
CA ILE A 96 -46.96 -21.68 4.83
C ILE A 96 -46.62 -22.26 3.44
N TRP A 97 -45.48 -22.95 3.31
CA TRP A 97 -45.09 -23.61 2.07
C TRP A 97 -46.07 -24.70 1.64
N GLU A 98 -46.47 -25.57 2.56
CA GLU A 98 -47.52 -26.57 2.32
C GLU A 98 -48.81 -25.92 1.83
N LYS A 99 -49.17 -24.74 2.36
CA LYS A 99 -50.35 -24.01 1.92
C LYS A 99 -50.23 -23.46 0.51
N ILE A 100 -49.07 -22.90 0.15
CA ILE A 100 -48.78 -22.42 -1.21
C ILE A 100 -48.85 -23.60 -2.20
N CYS A 101 -48.16 -24.71 -1.90
CA CYS A 101 -48.18 -25.91 -2.72
C CYS A 101 -49.60 -26.49 -2.85
N GLN A 102 -50.39 -26.50 -1.76
CA GLN A 102 -51.78 -26.95 -1.79
C GLN A 102 -52.65 -26.09 -2.72
N VAL A 103 -52.46 -24.76 -2.73
CA VAL A 103 -53.21 -23.86 -3.62
C VAL A 103 -52.81 -24.07 -5.09
N GLN A 104 -51.53 -24.39 -5.36
CA GLN A 104 -51.00 -24.62 -6.71
C GLN A 104 -51.10 -26.07 -7.18
N GLY A 105 -51.55 -27.00 -6.34
CA GLY A 105 -51.66 -28.43 -6.68
C GLY A 105 -50.30 -29.14 -6.82
N LYS A 106 -49.27 -28.65 -6.13
CA LYS A 106 -47.89 -29.18 -6.17
C LYS A 106 -47.57 -29.97 -4.90
N ASP A 107 -46.56 -30.84 -4.99
CA ASP A 107 -46.05 -31.59 -3.85
C ASP A 107 -45.23 -30.65 -2.93
N PRO A 108 -45.48 -30.59 -1.61
CA PRO A 108 -44.70 -29.77 -0.68
C PRO A 108 -43.20 -30.08 -0.61
N SER A 109 -42.74 -31.20 -1.16
CA SER A 109 -41.32 -31.57 -1.24
C SER A 109 -40.52 -30.84 -2.32
N VAL A 110 -41.16 -30.06 -3.18
CA VAL A 110 -40.46 -29.23 -4.18
C VAL A 110 -39.91 -27.96 -3.54
N ASP A 111 -38.76 -27.48 -4.03
CA ASP A 111 -38.16 -26.20 -3.62
C ASP A 111 -38.68 -25.02 -4.46
N ILE A 112 -39.24 -25.28 -5.64
CA ILE A 112 -39.83 -24.29 -6.56
C ILE A 112 -41.17 -24.81 -7.07
N THR A 113 -42.23 -24.01 -6.97
CA THR A 113 -43.58 -24.48 -7.27
C THR A 113 -43.99 -24.34 -8.74
N GLN A 114 -43.48 -23.33 -9.44
CA GLN A 114 -43.61 -23.15 -10.89
C GLN A 114 -42.23 -22.85 -11.47
N GLU A 115 -41.88 -23.48 -12.60
CA GLU A 115 -40.71 -23.05 -13.36
C GLU A 115 -40.93 -21.58 -13.75
N LEU A 116 -39.98 -20.72 -13.39
CA LEU A 116 -39.91 -19.36 -13.90
C LEU A 116 -39.88 -19.49 -15.43
N VAL A 117 -41.01 -19.21 -16.08
CA VAL A 117 -41.00 -18.90 -17.50
C VAL A 117 -40.36 -17.53 -17.55
N ASP A 118 -39.04 -17.52 -17.63
CA ASP A 118 -38.26 -16.33 -17.89
C ASP A 118 -38.88 -15.69 -19.14
N GLU A 119 -39.14 -14.39 -19.09
CA GLU A 119 -39.59 -13.61 -20.25
C GLU A 119 -38.45 -13.44 -21.28
N SER A 120 -37.55 -14.43 -21.35
CA SER A 120 -36.81 -14.84 -22.54
C SER A 120 -37.69 -15.73 -23.43
N GLU A 121 -38.90 -15.28 -23.82
CA GLU A 121 -39.66 -15.92 -24.91
C GLU A 121 -39.00 -15.71 -26.30
N GLU A 122 -37.67 -15.51 -26.35
CA GLU A 122 -36.83 -15.84 -27.51
C GLU A 122 -36.14 -17.22 -27.37
N GLU A 123 -36.16 -17.87 -26.20
CA GLU A 123 -35.45 -19.14 -25.96
C GLU A 123 -36.26 -20.42 -26.24
N ARG A 124 -37.59 -20.35 -26.41
CA ARG A 124 -38.43 -21.55 -26.66
C ARG A 124 -38.71 -21.89 -28.12
N PHE A 125 -38.16 -21.15 -29.08
CA PHE A 125 -38.16 -21.56 -30.49
C PHE A 125 -36.84 -22.17 -30.96
N ASP A 126 -35.82 -22.29 -30.10
CA ASP A 126 -34.49 -22.75 -30.52
C ASP A 126 -34.13 -24.18 -30.08
N ASP A 127 -34.98 -24.86 -29.29
CA ASP A 127 -34.79 -26.27 -28.88
C ASP A 127 -35.52 -27.28 -29.79
N MET A 128 -35.96 -26.84 -30.96
CA MET A 128 -36.31 -27.72 -32.08
C MET A 128 -35.58 -27.23 -33.33
N SER A 129 -34.33 -27.66 -33.47
CA SER A 129 -33.47 -27.51 -34.65
C SER A 129 -33.06 -26.07 -35.00
N SER A 130 -32.23 -25.43 -34.16
CA SER A 130 -31.18 -24.55 -34.67
C SER A 130 -29.99 -25.42 -35.13
N PRO A 131 -29.43 -25.21 -36.32
CA PRO A 131 -28.17 -25.85 -36.67
C PRO A 131 -27.11 -25.42 -35.64
N GLY A 132 -26.13 -26.28 -35.37
CA GLY A 132 -24.92 -25.83 -34.70
C GLY A 132 -24.42 -24.54 -35.39
N LEU A 133 -23.81 -23.63 -34.65
CA LEU A 133 -23.20 -22.45 -35.26
C LEU A 133 -22.04 -22.96 -36.14
N GLU A 134 -22.34 -23.31 -37.39
CA GLU A 134 -21.37 -23.78 -38.38
C GLU A 134 -20.63 -22.55 -38.88
N LEU A 135 -19.32 -22.52 -38.67
CA LEU A 135 -18.48 -21.46 -39.21
C LEU A 135 -18.46 -21.60 -40.73
N PRO A 136 -18.69 -20.51 -41.49
CA PRO A 136 -18.45 -20.48 -42.92
C PRO A 136 -17.04 -21.01 -43.25
N PRO A 137 -16.86 -21.69 -44.39
CA PRO A 137 -15.53 -22.10 -44.83
C PRO A 137 -14.63 -20.86 -44.93
N CYS A 138 -13.40 -20.99 -44.41
CA CYS A 138 -12.38 -19.95 -44.47
C CYS A 138 -11.98 -19.71 -45.94
N GLU A 139 -12.69 -18.82 -46.64
CA GLU A 139 -12.42 -18.44 -48.02
C GLU A 139 -12.63 -16.92 -48.21
N LEU A 140 -11.89 -16.33 -49.16
CA LEU A 140 -11.94 -14.89 -49.47
C LEU A 140 -13.35 -14.34 -49.73
N GLY A 141 -14.25 -15.17 -50.29
CA GLY A 141 -15.63 -14.77 -50.61
C GLY A 141 -16.59 -14.75 -49.41
N HIS A 142 -16.20 -15.33 -48.28
CA HIS A 142 -17.04 -15.47 -47.08
C HIS A 142 -16.55 -14.63 -45.90
N LEU A 143 -15.51 -13.79 -46.09
CA LEU A 143 -14.95 -12.95 -45.02
C LEU A 143 -15.93 -11.89 -44.51
N GLU A 144 -16.78 -11.33 -45.37
CA GLU A 144 -17.84 -10.38 -44.98
C GLU A 144 -18.90 -11.05 -44.11
N GLU A 145 -19.38 -12.22 -44.52
CA GLU A 145 -20.33 -13.04 -43.75
C GLU A 145 -19.74 -13.43 -42.38
N LEU A 146 -18.44 -13.74 -42.34
CA LEU A 146 -17.75 -14.09 -41.10
C LEU A 146 -17.63 -12.89 -40.16
N ALA A 147 -17.26 -11.71 -40.67
CA ALA A 147 -17.16 -10.49 -39.88
C ALA A 147 -18.51 -10.11 -39.27
N GLU A 148 -19.60 -10.20 -40.04
CA GLU A 148 -20.96 -9.97 -39.54
C GLU A 148 -21.39 -11.02 -38.50
N LEU A 149 -21.05 -12.29 -38.70
CA LEU A 149 -21.34 -13.36 -37.74
C LEU A 149 -20.63 -13.13 -36.40
N VAL A 150 -19.35 -12.75 -36.45
CA VAL A 150 -18.56 -12.44 -35.24
C VAL A 150 -19.14 -11.20 -34.54
N ALA A 151 -19.37 -10.10 -35.27
CA ALA A 151 -19.90 -8.87 -34.70
C ALA A 151 -21.29 -9.04 -34.08
N SER A 152 -22.18 -9.81 -34.72
CA SER A 152 -23.53 -10.09 -34.21
C SER A 152 -23.56 -11.08 -33.04
N SER A 153 -22.48 -11.84 -32.83
CA SER A 153 -22.35 -12.82 -31.74
C SER A 153 -21.78 -12.22 -30.46
N LEU A 154 -20.98 -11.14 -30.54
CA LEU A 154 -20.35 -10.50 -29.39
C LEU A 154 -21.34 -10.02 -28.30
N PRO A 155 -22.48 -9.37 -28.62
CA PRO A 155 -23.41 -8.88 -27.61
C PRO A 155 -24.11 -9.98 -26.80
N SER A 156 -24.30 -11.17 -27.38
CA SER A 156 -25.04 -12.29 -26.77
C SER A 156 -24.09 -13.28 -26.09
N PRO A 157 -24.15 -13.48 -24.76
CA PRO A 157 -23.25 -14.39 -24.03
C PRO A 157 -23.30 -15.84 -24.55
N LEU A 158 -24.50 -16.35 -24.87
CA LEU A 158 -24.69 -17.72 -25.36
C LEU A 158 -24.06 -17.91 -26.76
N ARG A 159 -24.24 -16.93 -27.67
CA ARG A 159 -23.63 -16.98 -29.00
C ARG A 159 -22.11 -16.82 -28.93
N ARG A 160 -21.61 -15.97 -28.02
CA ARG A 160 -20.17 -15.81 -27.76
C ARG A 160 -19.51 -17.11 -27.36
N GLU A 161 -20.16 -17.89 -26.49
CA GLU A 161 -19.66 -19.20 -26.06
C GLU A 161 -19.68 -20.24 -27.20
N LYS A 162 -20.78 -20.32 -27.96
CA LYS A 162 -20.87 -21.21 -29.13
C LYS A 162 -19.82 -20.86 -30.20
N LEU A 163 -19.62 -19.56 -30.48
CA LEU A 163 -18.62 -19.07 -31.43
C LEU A 163 -17.20 -19.42 -30.99
N ALA A 164 -16.86 -19.20 -29.71
CA ALA A 164 -15.54 -19.53 -29.19
C ALA A 164 -15.22 -21.04 -29.34
N LEU A 165 -16.17 -21.91 -29.00
CA LEU A 165 -16.04 -23.36 -29.16
C LEU A 165 -15.88 -23.78 -30.63
N ALA A 166 -16.60 -23.15 -31.55
CA ALA A 166 -16.48 -23.44 -32.97
C ALA A 166 -15.10 -23.05 -33.52
N VAL A 167 -14.60 -21.86 -33.15
CA VAL A 167 -13.29 -21.36 -33.58
C VAL A 167 -12.15 -22.25 -33.03
N GLU A 168 -12.28 -22.70 -31.78
CA GLU A 168 -11.32 -23.57 -31.11
C GLU A 168 -11.25 -24.96 -31.77
N ASN A 169 -12.39 -25.63 -31.97
CA ASN A 169 -12.44 -27.01 -32.45
C ASN A 169 -11.98 -27.18 -33.91
N GLU A 170 -12.17 -26.16 -34.75
CA GLU A 170 -11.86 -26.26 -36.18
C GLU A 170 -10.45 -25.79 -36.56
N GLY A 171 -9.65 -25.36 -35.57
CA GLY A 171 -8.34 -24.74 -35.80
C GLY A 171 -8.45 -23.49 -36.67
N TYR A 172 -9.55 -22.76 -36.53
CA TYR A 172 -10.02 -21.77 -37.49
C TYR A 172 -9.06 -20.56 -37.57
N ILE A 173 -8.44 -20.19 -36.45
CA ILE A 173 -7.44 -19.10 -36.36
C ILE A 173 -6.30 -19.30 -37.36
N ARG A 174 -5.71 -20.50 -37.45
CA ARG A 174 -4.57 -20.73 -38.36
C ARG A 174 -4.96 -20.58 -39.83
N LYS A 175 -6.18 -21.02 -40.19
CA LYS A 175 -6.71 -20.86 -41.55
C LYS A 175 -6.98 -19.40 -41.89
N LEU A 176 -7.49 -18.61 -40.93
CA LEU A 176 -7.66 -17.17 -41.08
C LEU A 176 -6.33 -16.45 -41.31
N LEU A 177 -5.27 -16.83 -40.58
CA LEU A 177 -3.95 -16.25 -40.77
C LEU A 177 -3.31 -16.65 -42.11
N GLU A 178 -3.57 -17.86 -42.61
CA GLU A 178 -3.16 -18.26 -43.96
C GLU A 178 -3.85 -17.44 -45.05
N LEU A 179 -5.15 -17.14 -44.88
CA LEU A 179 -5.88 -16.21 -45.75
C LEU A 179 -5.36 -14.78 -45.64
N PHE A 180 -4.98 -14.33 -44.45
CA PHE A 180 -4.38 -13.02 -44.25
C PHE A 180 -3.11 -12.87 -45.09
N ARG A 181 -2.20 -13.83 -45.04
CA ARG A 181 -0.97 -13.83 -45.88
C ARG A 181 -1.31 -13.74 -47.38
N GLN A 182 -2.34 -14.47 -47.84
CA GLN A 182 -2.81 -14.38 -49.23
C GLN A 182 -3.43 -13.02 -49.57
N CYS A 183 -4.20 -12.42 -48.65
CA CYS A 183 -4.80 -11.10 -48.84
C CYS A 183 -3.73 -10.01 -48.91
N GLU A 184 -2.69 -10.13 -48.06
CA GLU A 184 -1.54 -9.24 -48.02
C GLU A 184 -0.73 -9.34 -49.32
N ASP A 185 -0.43 -10.56 -49.78
CA ASP A 185 0.27 -10.80 -51.06
C ASP A 185 -0.50 -10.28 -52.29
N LEU A 186 -1.83 -10.26 -52.22
CA LEU A 186 -2.72 -9.76 -53.27
C LEU A 186 -3.06 -8.26 -53.12
N GLU A 187 -2.55 -7.59 -52.09
CA GLU A 187 -2.87 -6.20 -51.74
C GLU A 187 -4.40 -5.93 -51.63
N ASN A 188 -5.17 -6.92 -51.17
CA ASN A 188 -6.62 -6.84 -51.08
C ASN A 188 -7.08 -6.10 -49.81
N ALA A 189 -7.21 -4.77 -49.89
CA ALA A 189 -7.59 -3.91 -48.78
C ALA A 189 -8.93 -4.31 -48.11
N ASP A 190 -9.95 -4.66 -48.90
CA ASP A 190 -11.25 -5.04 -48.36
C ASP A 190 -11.16 -6.34 -47.56
N GLY A 191 -10.43 -7.34 -48.05
CA GLY A 191 -10.19 -8.59 -47.33
C GLY A 191 -9.44 -8.37 -46.00
N LEU A 192 -8.45 -7.48 -45.99
CA LEU A 192 -7.66 -7.13 -44.81
C LEU A 192 -8.51 -6.42 -43.73
N HIS A 193 -9.43 -5.53 -44.13
CA HIS A 193 -10.37 -4.90 -43.20
C HIS A 193 -11.33 -5.90 -42.55
N HIS A 194 -11.86 -6.85 -43.33
CA HIS A 194 -12.70 -7.91 -42.76
C HIS A 194 -11.91 -8.78 -41.78
N LEU A 195 -10.66 -9.14 -42.13
CA LEU A 195 -9.78 -9.91 -41.25
C LEU A 195 -9.44 -9.16 -39.94
N TYR A 196 -9.25 -7.84 -40.00
CA TYR A 196 -9.12 -7.00 -38.81
C TYR A 196 -10.32 -7.13 -37.88
N GLU A 197 -11.55 -6.95 -38.39
CA GLU A 197 -12.77 -7.05 -37.58
C GLU A 197 -12.99 -8.45 -37.02
N ILE A 198 -12.66 -9.50 -37.79
CA ILE A 198 -12.73 -10.89 -37.35
C ILE A 198 -11.74 -11.14 -36.21
N VAL A 199 -10.47 -10.80 -36.39
CA VAL A 199 -9.42 -11.03 -35.38
C VAL A 199 -9.69 -10.24 -34.11
N LYS A 200 -10.13 -8.98 -34.24
CA LYS A 200 -10.58 -8.14 -33.13
C LYS A 200 -11.76 -8.76 -32.41
N GLY A 201 -12.75 -9.28 -33.14
CA GLY A 201 -13.90 -9.95 -32.55
C GLY A 201 -13.54 -11.26 -31.85
N ILE A 202 -12.63 -12.07 -32.41
CA ILE A 202 -12.09 -13.28 -31.76
C ILE A 202 -11.36 -12.91 -30.47
N PHE A 203 -10.57 -11.83 -30.50
CA PHE A 203 -9.86 -11.32 -29.32
C PHE A 203 -10.84 -10.96 -28.19
N LEU A 204 -11.95 -10.29 -28.53
CA LEU A 204 -13.02 -9.90 -27.59
C LEU A 204 -13.84 -11.09 -27.04
N LEU A 205 -13.65 -12.31 -27.54
CA LEU A 205 -14.23 -13.52 -26.92
C LEU A 205 -13.59 -13.82 -25.55
N ASN A 206 -12.40 -13.27 -25.27
CA ASN A 206 -11.73 -13.31 -23.96
C ASN A 206 -11.55 -14.74 -23.40
N ARG A 207 -11.16 -15.71 -24.25
CA ARG A 207 -10.94 -17.12 -23.89
C ARG A 207 -9.46 -17.52 -23.96
N THR A 208 -8.97 -18.22 -22.94
CA THR A 208 -7.56 -18.62 -22.81
C THR A 208 -7.08 -19.50 -23.97
N ALA A 209 -7.85 -20.51 -24.37
CA ALA A 209 -7.48 -21.41 -25.46
C ALA A 209 -7.27 -20.69 -26.80
N LEU A 210 -8.05 -19.64 -27.07
CA LEU A 210 -7.88 -18.82 -28.27
C LEU A 210 -6.61 -17.98 -28.17
N PHE A 211 -6.33 -17.39 -27.01
CA PHE A 211 -5.10 -16.64 -26.76
C PHE A 211 -3.84 -17.51 -26.87
N GLU A 212 -3.86 -18.76 -26.40
CA GLU A 212 -2.74 -19.70 -26.58
C GLU A 212 -2.41 -19.92 -28.07
N VAL A 213 -3.42 -20.03 -28.93
CA VAL A 213 -3.21 -20.18 -30.38
C VAL A 213 -2.79 -18.87 -31.03
N MET A 214 -3.49 -17.77 -30.74
CA MET A 214 -3.21 -16.45 -31.32
C MET A 214 -1.82 -15.93 -30.97
N PHE A 215 -1.39 -16.11 -29.71
CA PHE A 215 -0.11 -15.62 -29.21
C PHE A 215 1.02 -16.65 -29.32
N SER A 216 0.79 -17.78 -29.98
CA SER A 216 1.86 -18.72 -30.31
C SER A 216 2.94 -18.06 -31.18
N GLU A 217 4.19 -18.53 -31.07
CA GLU A 217 5.34 -17.95 -31.77
C GLU A 217 5.13 -17.85 -33.29
N GLU A 218 4.44 -18.84 -33.87
CA GLU A 218 4.14 -18.91 -35.30
C GLU A 218 3.04 -17.94 -35.75
N CYS A 219 2.11 -17.58 -34.86
CA CYS A 219 0.89 -16.83 -35.21
C CYS A 219 0.94 -15.36 -34.79
N ILE A 220 1.66 -15.02 -33.72
CA ILE A 220 1.57 -13.70 -33.07
C ILE A 220 1.90 -12.54 -34.01
N MET A 221 2.87 -12.71 -34.91
CA MET A 221 3.24 -11.67 -35.87
C MET A 221 2.15 -11.45 -36.92
N ASP A 222 1.50 -12.51 -37.38
CA ASP A 222 0.39 -12.40 -38.34
C ASP A 222 -0.86 -11.82 -37.66
N VAL A 223 -1.12 -12.17 -36.39
CA VAL A 223 -2.21 -11.56 -35.60
C VAL A 223 -1.99 -10.06 -35.45
N ILE A 224 -0.76 -9.62 -35.15
CA ILE A 224 -0.42 -8.19 -35.10
C ILE A 224 -0.62 -7.57 -36.48
N GLY A 225 -0.19 -8.24 -37.55
CA GLY A 225 -0.40 -7.80 -38.94
C GLY A 225 -1.88 -7.58 -39.27
N CYS A 226 -2.77 -8.50 -38.89
CA CYS A 226 -4.22 -8.30 -39.04
C CYS A 226 -4.69 -7.03 -38.31
N LEU A 227 -4.15 -6.74 -37.12
CA LEU A 227 -4.52 -5.59 -36.31
C LEU A 227 -3.95 -4.25 -36.83
N GLU A 228 -3.01 -4.25 -37.78
CA GLU A 228 -2.46 -3.03 -38.41
C GLU A 228 -3.45 -2.35 -39.37
N HIS A 229 -4.39 -3.13 -39.93
CA HIS A 229 -5.34 -2.72 -40.96
C HIS A 229 -6.66 -2.21 -40.39
N ASP A 230 -6.60 -1.25 -39.45
CA ASP A 230 -7.79 -0.63 -38.86
C ASP A 230 -8.53 0.26 -39.88
N PRO A 231 -9.80 -0.03 -40.22
CA PRO A 231 -10.60 0.78 -41.16
C PRO A 231 -10.82 2.22 -40.67
N ALA A 232 -10.72 2.47 -39.36
CA ALA A 232 -10.98 3.79 -38.76
C ALA A 232 -9.87 4.82 -39.03
N LEU A 233 -8.66 4.38 -39.40
CA LEU A 233 -7.47 5.22 -39.55
C LEU A 233 -7.22 5.74 -40.98
N GLY A 234 -8.21 5.65 -41.86
CA GLY A 234 -8.16 6.30 -43.18
C GLY A 234 -7.16 5.69 -44.16
N GLY A 235 -6.83 4.40 -44.01
CA GLY A 235 -6.08 3.62 -44.99
C GLY A 235 -4.56 3.64 -44.88
N LEU A 236 -3.96 4.27 -43.86
CA LEU A 236 -2.55 4.06 -43.53
C LEU A 236 -2.41 2.94 -42.48
N PRO A 237 -1.77 1.80 -42.81
CA PRO A 237 -1.52 0.75 -41.83
C PRO A 237 -0.54 1.23 -40.76
N ARG A 238 -0.83 0.94 -39.49
CA ARG A 238 0.13 1.15 -38.40
C ARG A 238 1.23 0.12 -38.55
N ARG A 239 2.50 0.53 -38.56
CA ARG A 239 3.65 -0.37 -38.81
C ARG A 239 4.15 -1.05 -37.52
N HIS A 240 3.26 -1.75 -36.83
CA HIS A 240 3.54 -2.44 -35.56
C HIS A 240 4.57 -3.59 -35.71
N ARG A 241 4.46 -4.40 -36.77
CA ARG A 241 5.40 -5.49 -37.10
C ARG A 241 6.79 -4.96 -37.43
N ASP A 242 6.89 -3.85 -38.16
CA ASP A 242 8.18 -3.21 -38.43
C ASP A 242 8.83 -2.71 -37.14
N PHE A 243 8.05 -2.06 -36.26
CA PHE A 243 8.55 -1.62 -34.96
C PHE A 243 9.08 -2.81 -34.16
N LEU A 244 8.29 -3.88 -34.00
CA LEU A 244 8.67 -5.07 -33.22
C LEU A 244 9.83 -5.89 -33.80
N THR A 245 10.15 -5.73 -35.09
CA THR A 245 11.23 -6.48 -35.76
C THR A 245 12.49 -5.67 -36.01
N LYS A 246 12.36 -4.35 -36.26
CA LYS A 246 13.48 -3.48 -36.66
C LYS A 246 13.87 -2.48 -35.58
N THR A 247 12.90 -1.95 -34.84
CA THR A 247 13.11 -0.88 -33.84
C THR A 247 13.29 -1.49 -32.45
N ALA A 248 12.42 -2.42 -32.08
CA ALA A 248 12.46 -3.12 -30.81
C ALA A 248 13.64 -4.11 -30.77
N ARG A 249 14.80 -3.67 -30.27
CA ARG A 249 15.98 -4.52 -30.06
C ARG A 249 15.91 -5.25 -28.71
N PHE A 250 15.75 -6.56 -28.75
CA PHE A 250 15.88 -7.40 -27.57
C PHE A 250 17.32 -7.40 -27.06
N LYS A 251 17.52 -6.80 -25.89
CA LYS A 251 18.82 -6.67 -25.25
C LYS A 251 18.95 -7.66 -24.10
N GLU A 252 19.79 -8.68 -24.31
CA GLU A 252 20.12 -9.62 -23.23
C GLU A 252 21.17 -8.99 -22.31
N VAL A 253 20.74 -8.59 -21.11
CA VAL A 253 21.66 -8.08 -20.10
C VAL A 253 22.63 -9.19 -19.69
N ILE A 254 22.12 -10.41 -19.54
CA ILE A 254 22.89 -11.64 -19.35
C ILE A 254 22.43 -12.65 -20.39
N PRO A 255 23.36 -13.39 -21.04
CA PRO A 255 23.00 -14.38 -22.04
C PRO A 255 22.03 -15.42 -21.50
N ILE A 256 20.84 -15.51 -22.11
CA ILE A 256 19.83 -16.51 -21.74
C ILE A 256 20.09 -17.78 -22.55
N GLY A 257 20.52 -18.84 -21.87
CA GLY A 257 20.86 -20.12 -22.51
C GLY A 257 19.65 -20.93 -22.98
N ASP A 258 18.50 -20.73 -22.32
CA ASP A 258 17.28 -21.49 -22.59
C ASP A 258 16.41 -20.80 -23.69
N PRO A 259 16.19 -21.45 -24.85
CA PRO A 259 15.34 -20.91 -25.89
C PRO A 259 13.87 -20.79 -25.49
N GLU A 260 13.38 -21.63 -24.56
CA GLU A 260 11.97 -21.59 -24.11
C GLU A 260 11.70 -20.34 -23.29
N LEU A 261 12.58 -20.01 -22.33
CA LEU A 261 12.55 -18.75 -21.59
C LEU A 261 12.59 -17.53 -22.52
N ARG A 262 13.49 -17.54 -23.53
CA ARG A 262 13.56 -16.45 -24.51
C ARG A 262 12.24 -16.28 -25.28
N ALA A 263 11.64 -17.38 -25.74
CA ALA A 263 10.36 -17.36 -26.43
C ALA A 263 9.24 -16.80 -25.54
N LYS A 264 9.21 -17.18 -24.25
CA LYS A 264 8.26 -16.66 -23.25
C LYS A 264 8.42 -15.17 -22.98
N ILE A 265 9.65 -14.66 -22.88
CA ILE A 265 9.91 -13.22 -22.72
C ILE A 265 9.40 -12.45 -23.94
N HIS A 266 9.72 -12.91 -25.15
CA HIS A 266 9.22 -12.28 -26.38
C HIS A 266 7.69 -12.33 -26.50
N GLN A 267 7.08 -13.46 -26.15
CA GLN A 267 5.62 -13.60 -26.14
C GLN A 267 5.00 -12.60 -25.18
N THR A 268 5.52 -12.49 -23.96
CA THR A 268 5.01 -11.57 -22.94
C THR A 268 5.12 -10.11 -23.40
N TYR A 269 6.27 -9.72 -23.94
CA TYR A 269 6.46 -8.36 -24.47
C TYR A 269 5.49 -8.04 -25.62
N ARG A 270 5.36 -8.95 -26.60
CA ARG A 270 4.46 -8.74 -27.75
C ARG A 270 2.99 -8.69 -27.32
N VAL A 271 2.56 -9.52 -26.38
CA VAL A 271 1.18 -9.51 -25.87
C VAL A 271 0.90 -8.23 -25.08
N GLN A 272 1.86 -7.77 -24.27
CA GLN A 272 1.76 -6.49 -23.56
C GLN A 272 1.75 -5.31 -24.54
N TYR A 273 2.54 -5.36 -25.62
CA TYR A 273 2.48 -4.36 -26.70
C TYR A 273 1.11 -4.33 -27.38
N ILE A 274 0.49 -5.48 -27.64
CA ILE A 274 -0.88 -5.54 -28.19
C ILE A 274 -1.86 -4.85 -27.23
N GLN A 275 -1.75 -5.14 -25.93
CA GLN A 275 -2.58 -4.53 -24.91
C GLN A 275 -2.45 -3.00 -24.87
N ASP A 276 -1.22 -2.49 -24.86
CA ASP A 276 -0.94 -1.09 -24.55
C ASP A 276 -0.99 -0.17 -25.78
N MET A 277 -0.60 -0.66 -26.96
CA MET A 277 -0.38 0.16 -28.17
C MET A 277 -1.33 -0.16 -29.32
N VAL A 278 -1.80 -1.40 -29.43
CA VAL A 278 -2.60 -1.87 -30.57
C VAL A 278 -4.09 -1.73 -30.28
N LEU A 279 -4.54 -2.10 -29.08
CA LEU A 279 -5.94 -1.95 -28.69
C LEU A 279 -6.26 -0.49 -28.32
N PRO A 280 -7.42 0.07 -28.74
CA PRO A 280 -7.85 1.38 -28.29
C PRO A 280 -8.04 1.38 -26.77
N THR A 281 -7.69 2.49 -26.12
CA THR A 281 -7.79 2.64 -24.65
C THR A 281 -9.20 2.20 -24.20
N PRO A 282 -9.32 1.13 -23.39
CA PRO A 282 -10.63 0.59 -23.06
C PRO A 282 -11.47 1.68 -22.40
N SER A 283 -12.69 1.87 -22.90
CA SER A 283 -13.64 2.69 -22.17
C SER A 283 -13.89 2.04 -20.80
N VAL A 284 -14.22 2.81 -19.76
CA VAL A 284 -14.42 2.29 -18.37
C VAL A 284 -15.43 1.13 -18.29
N PHE A 285 -16.24 0.92 -19.34
CA PHE A 285 -17.18 -0.19 -19.46
C PHE A 285 -16.59 -1.49 -20.06
N GLU A 286 -15.36 -1.46 -20.58
CA GLU A 286 -14.68 -2.55 -21.28
C GLU A 286 -13.55 -3.21 -20.46
N GLU A 287 -13.19 -2.68 -19.28
CA GLU A 287 -12.12 -3.23 -18.43
C GLU A 287 -12.30 -4.72 -18.08
N ASN A 288 -13.54 -5.18 -17.92
CA ASN A 288 -13.82 -6.59 -17.63
C ASN A 288 -13.61 -7.53 -18.84
N MET A 289 -13.55 -6.98 -20.06
CA MET A 289 -13.39 -7.76 -21.31
C MET A 289 -11.94 -8.19 -21.60
N LEU A 290 -10.95 -7.63 -20.88
CA LEU A 290 -9.52 -7.99 -21.03
C LEU A 290 -8.96 -8.79 -19.84
N SER A 291 -9.83 -9.25 -18.95
CA SER A 291 -9.45 -10.00 -17.75
C SER A 291 -8.64 -11.29 -18.05
N THR A 292 -8.96 -12.01 -19.13
CA THR A 292 -8.22 -13.22 -19.52
C THR A 292 -6.87 -12.84 -20.14
N LEU A 293 -6.77 -11.70 -20.82
CA LEU A 293 -5.50 -11.19 -21.35
C LEU A 293 -4.54 -10.79 -20.21
N HIS A 294 -5.05 -10.06 -19.22
CA HIS A 294 -4.28 -9.73 -18.01
C HIS A 294 -3.82 -11.01 -17.30
N SER A 295 -4.69 -12.02 -17.20
CA SER A 295 -4.35 -13.31 -16.61
C SER A 295 -3.27 -14.05 -17.42
N PHE A 296 -3.34 -14.00 -18.75
CA PHE A 296 -2.33 -14.60 -19.63
C PHE A 296 -0.94 -13.97 -19.42
N ILE A 297 -0.86 -12.63 -19.41
CA ILE A 297 0.38 -11.90 -19.12
C ILE A 297 0.87 -12.24 -17.70
N PHE A 298 -0.03 -12.29 -16.72
CA PHE A 298 0.28 -12.64 -15.35
C PHE A 298 0.92 -14.04 -15.23
N PHE A 299 0.33 -15.08 -15.83
CA PHE A 299 0.89 -16.43 -15.79
C PHE A 299 2.23 -16.52 -16.51
N ASN A 300 2.39 -15.85 -17.65
CA ASN A 300 3.67 -15.78 -18.34
C ASN A 300 4.76 -15.12 -17.47
N LYS A 301 4.45 -14.04 -16.75
CA LYS A 301 5.40 -13.40 -15.82
C LYS A 301 5.81 -14.35 -14.69
N VAL A 302 4.87 -15.12 -14.14
CA VAL A 302 5.15 -16.14 -13.12
C VAL A 302 6.09 -17.23 -13.65
N GLU A 303 5.85 -17.72 -14.87
CA GLU A 303 6.71 -18.74 -15.50
C GLU A 303 8.12 -18.20 -15.79
N ILE A 304 8.24 -16.99 -16.34
CA ILE A 304 9.54 -16.33 -16.58
C ILE A 304 10.34 -16.23 -15.28
N VAL A 305 9.70 -15.80 -14.19
CA VAL A 305 10.37 -15.69 -12.88
C VAL A 305 10.79 -17.07 -12.37
N GLY A 306 9.95 -18.09 -12.50
CA GLY A 306 10.29 -19.46 -12.10
C GLY A 306 11.50 -20.01 -12.87
N MET A 307 11.51 -19.86 -14.19
CA MET A 307 12.61 -20.33 -15.04
C MET A 307 13.93 -19.61 -14.74
N LEU A 308 13.89 -18.30 -14.49
CA LEU A 308 15.07 -17.52 -14.08
C LEU A 308 15.54 -17.86 -12.66
N GLN A 309 14.60 -18.13 -11.75
CA GLN A 309 14.92 -18.53 -10.38
C GLN A 309 15.61 -19.90 -10.32
N ASP A 310 15.23 -20.83 -11.20
CA ASP A 310 15.79 -22.17 -11.28
C ASP A 310 17.17 -22.20 -11.99
N ASP A 311 17.53 -21.16 -12.76
CA ASP A 311 18.84 -21.02 -13.39
C ASP A 311 19.88 -20.41 -12.42
N GLU A 312 20.48 -21.26 -11.59
CA GLU A 312 21.53 -20.87 -10.65
C GLU A 312 22.73 -20.20 -11.35
N LYS A 313 23.05 -20.59 -12.59
CA LYS A 313 24.19 -20.02 -13.31
C LYS A 313 23.90 -18.58 -13.73
N PHE A 314 22.70 -18.33 -14.26
CA PHE A 314 22.26 -16.99 -14.61
C PHE A 314 22.31 -16.04 -13.40
N LEU A 315 21.76 -16.47 -12.25
CA LEU A 315 21.77 -15.66 -11.02
C LEU A 315 23.20 -15.44 -10.49
N THR A 316 24.05 -16.46 -10.54
CA THR A 316 25.45 -16.33 -10.12
C THR A 316 26.20 -15.32 -11.00
N ASP A 317 26.04 -15.40 -12.32
CA ASP A 317 26.67 -14.48 -13.26
C ASP A 317 26.12 -13.04 -13.11
N LEU A 318 24.84 -12.88 -12.74
CA LEU A 318 24.19 -11.60 -12.44
C LEU A 318 24.82 -10.90 -11.23
N PHE A 319 24.87 -11.58 -10.09
CA PHE A 319 25.40 -10.98 -8.86
C PHE A 319 26.92 -10.80 -8.92
N ALA A 320 27.64 -11.68 -9.63
CA ALA A 320 29.07 -11.51 -9.89
C ALA A 320 29.35 -10.23 -10.69
N GLN A 321 28.62 -9.98 -11.78
CA GLN A 321 28.81 -8.76 -12.59
C GLN A 321 28.34 -7.48 -11.87
N LEU A 322 27.29 -7.57 -11.03
CA LEU A 322 26.83 -6.43 -10.23
C LEU A 322 27.86 -5.99 -9.19
N THR A 323 28.58 -6.94 -8.58
CA THR A 323 29.56 -6.67 -7.51
C THR A 323 30.98 -6.47 -8.02
N ASP A 324 31.28 -6.82 -9.27
CA ASP A 324 32.62 -6.63 -9.85
C ASP A 324 32.92 -5.14 -10.11
N GLU A 325 34.03 -4.66 -9.56
CA GLU A 325 34.56 -3.30 -9.79
C GLU A 325 34.96 -3.07 -11.26
N ALA A 326 35.27 -4.15 -12.00
CA ALA A 326 35.65 -4.06 -13.41
C ALA A 326 34.46 -3.91 -14.37
N THR A 327 33.22 -4.06 -13.89
CA THR A 327 32.02 -3.88 -14.71
C THR A 327 31.85 -2.41 -15.09
N ASP A 328 31.55 -2.18 -16.36
CA ASP A 328 31.26 -0.86 -16.92
C ASP A 328 30.00 -0.24 -16.30
N ASP A 329 29.97 1.08 -16.14
CA ASP A 329 28.87 1.77 -15.46
C ASP A 329 27.54 1.64 -16.23
N ASP A 330 27.56 1.71 -17.57
CA ASP A 330 26.35 1.51 -18.40
C ASP A 330 25.86 0.06 -18.25
N LYS A 331 26.80 -0.89 -18.21
CA LYS A 331 26.46 -2.30 -18.02
C LYS A 331 25.85 -2.56 -16.65
N ARG A 332 26.41 -1.93 -15.61
CA ARG A 332 25.89 -2.04 -14.23
C ARG A 332 24.50 -1.43 -14.13
N HIS A 333 24.26 -0.30 -14.78
CA HIS A 333 22.94 0.33 -14.85
C HIS A 333 21.89 -0.64 -15.44
N GLU A 334 22.20 -1.31 -16.55
CA GLU A 334 21.33 -2.32 -17.15
C GLU A 334 21.04 -3.50 -16.20
N LEU A 335 22.07 -4.00 -15.50
CA LEU A 335 21.95 -5.11 -14.55
C LEU A 335 21.04 -4.73 -13.37
N VAL A 336 21.16 -3.50 -12.87
CA VAL A 336 20.32 -3.00 -11.77
C VAL A 336 18.87 -2.83 -12.22
N ASN A 337 18.62 -2.30 -13.42
CA ASN A 337 17.26 -2.17 -13.96
C ASN A 337 16.62 -3.55 -14.18
N PHE A 338 17.38 -4.51 -14.73
CA PHE A 338 16.92 -5.89 -14.84
C PHE A 338 16.57 -6.47 -13.47
N LEU A 339 17.44 -6.31 -12.46
CA LEU A 339 17.18 -6.81 -11.10
C LEU A 339 15.94 -6.15 -10.48
N LYS A 340 15.76 -4.84 -10.68
CA LYS A 340 14.56 -4.10 -10.25
C LYS A 340 13.30 -4.70 -10.86
N GLU A 341 13.27 -4.94 -12.16
CA GLU A 341 12.12 -5.52 -12.85
C GLU A 341 11.87 -6.97 -12.42
N PHE A 342 12.94 -7.74 -12.24
CA PHE A 342 12.87 -9.10 -11.74
C PHE A 342 12.25 -9.15 -10.33
N CYS A 343 12.65 -8.23 -9.44
CA CYS A 343 12.02 -8.07 -8.14
C CYS A 343 10.58 -7.51 -8.24
N ALA A 344 10.27 -6.64 -9.19
CA ALA A 344 8.91 -6.14 -9.40
C ALA A 344 7.95 -7.27 -9.82
N PHE A 345 8.42 -8.23 -10.63
CA PHE A 345 7.62 -9.40 -11.02
C PHE A 345 7.34 -10.35 -9.84
N SER A 346 8.05 -10.22 -8.71
CA SER A 346 7.72 -10.97 -7.50
C SER A 346 6.30 -10.70 -6.98
N GLN A 347 5.70 -9.56 -7.33
CA GLN A 347 4.32 -9.21 -7.01
C GLN A 347 3.30 -10.14 -7.67
N THR A 348 3.64 -10.75 -8.81
CA THR A 348 2.78 -11.70 -9.50
C THR A 348 2.88 -13.11 -8.90
N LEU A 349 3.84 -13.36 -8.01
CA LEU A 349 4.00 -14.67 -7.38
C LEU A 349 3.01 -14.87 -6.23
N GLN A 350 2.58 -16.11 -6.02
CA GLN A 350 1.86 -16.49 -4.81
C GLN A 350 2.75 -16.31 -3.57
N PRO A 351 2.21 -16.01 -2.38
CA PRO A 351 3.00 -15.71 -1.18
C PRO A 351 4.08 -16.77 -0.86
N GLN A 352 3.77 -18.06 -1.01
CA GLN A 352 4.73 -19.15 -0.74
C GLN A 352 5.91 -19.17 -1.72
N ASN A 353 5.62 -18.94 -3.01
CA ASN A 353 6.65 -18.89 -4.04
C ASN A 353 7.49 -17.62 -3.90
N ARG A 354 6.86 -16.51 -3.53
CA ARG A 354 7.53 -15.23 -3.28
C ARG A 354 8.52 -15.31 -2.11
N ASP A 355 8.15 -15.98 -1.02
CA ASP A 355 9.07 -16.21 0.10
C ASP A 355 10.29 -17.05 -0.33
N THR A 356 10.06 -18.05 -1.19
CA THR A 356 11.12 -18.90 -1.73
C THR A 356 12.03 -18.12 -2.69
N PHE A 357 11.44 -17.29 -3.55
CA PHE A 357 12.14 -16.39 -4.47
C PHE A 357 13.11 -15.46 -3.74
N PHE A 358 12.64 -14.71 -2.75
CA PHE A 358 13.52 -13.81 -2.01
C PHE A 358 14.58 -14.54 -1.20
N LYS A 359 14.28 -15.75 -0.67
CA LYS A 359 15.31 -16.60 -0.03
C LYS A 359 16.40 -17.02 -1.01
N THR A 360 16.05 -17.39 -2.25
CA THR A 360 17.03 -17.69 -3.29
C THR A 360 17.89 -16.46 -3.58
N LEU A 361 17.29 -15.28 -3.81
CA LEU A 361 18.05 -14.05 -4.05
C LEU A 361 18.97 -13.66 -2.89
N SER A 362 18.51 -13.84 -1.64
CA SER A 362 19.32 -13.63 -0.45
C SER A 362 20.55 -14.54 -0.42
N ASN A 363 20.38 -15.82 -0.70
CA ASN A 363 21.47 -16.79 -0.73
C ASN A 363 22.48 -16.53 -1.85
N MET A 364 22.02 -15.91 -2.95
CA MET A 364 22.85 -15.54 -4.09
C MET A 364 23.58 -14.18 -3.91
N GLY A 365 23.29 -13.45 -2.84
CA GLY A 365 24.02 -12.23 -2.49
C GLY A 365 23.37 -10.92 -2.94
N ILE A 366 22.03 -10.83 -2.99
CA ILE A 366 21.34 -9.56 -3.32
C ILE A 366 21.64 -8.42 -2.33
N LEU A 367 21.77 -8.72 -1.03
CA LEU A 367 22.02 -7.70 0.00
C LEU A 367 23.44 -7.13 -0.09
N PRO A 368 24.52 -7.94 -0.22
CA PRO A 368 25.85 -7.42 -0.57
C PRO A 368 25.87 -6.64 -1.88
N ALA A 369 25.12 -7.07 -2.90
CA ALA A 369 25.04 -6.31 -4.15
C ALA A 369 24.42 -4.92 -3.92
N LEU A 370 23.36 -4.81 -3.12
CA LEU A 370 22.74 -3.52 -2.79
C LEU A 370 23.68 -2.59 -2.04
N GLU A 371 24.54 -3.10 -1.15
CA GLU A 371 25.57 -2.31 -0.47
C GLU A 371 26.51 -1.61 -1.48
N VAL A 372 27.00 -2.37 -2.47
CA VAL A 372 27.85 -1.84 -3.55
C VAL A 372 27.11 -0.83 -4.42
N ILE A 373 25.88 -1.14 -4.81
CA ILE A 373 25.07 -0.31 -5.71
C ILE A 373 24.67 1.02 -5.03
N LEU A 374 24.31 0.99 -3.74
CA LEU A 374 23.94 2.19 -2.97
C LEU A 374 25.14 3.11 -2.71
N GLY A 375 26.36 2.56 -2.68
CA GLY A 375 27.59 3.34 -2.58
C GLY A 375 27.99 4.08 -3.87
N MET A 376 27.24 3.93 -4.96
CA MET A 376 27.50 4.62 -6.22
C MET A 376 26.92 6.04 -6.26
N ASP A 377 27.61 6.97 -6.94
CA ASP A 377 27.18 8.38 -7.04
C ASP A 377 26.02 8.61 -8.03
N ASP A 378 25.55 7.59 -8.75
CA ASP A 378 24.45 7.71 -9.72
C ASP A 378 23.07 7.73 -9.03
N VAL A 379 22.27 8.76 -9.31
CA VAL A 379 20.93 8.96 -8.74
C VAL A 379 19.92 7.93 -9.27
N GLN A 380 19.97 7.57 -10.55
CA GLN A 380 19.03 6.62 -11.15
C GLN A 380 19.27 5.21 -10.60
N VAL A 381 20.54 4.81 -10.51
CA VAL A 381 20.96 3.52 -9.95
C VAL A 381 20.57 3.41 -8.47
N ARG A 382 20.80 4.47 -7.68
CA ARG A 382 20.36 4.53 -6.27
C ARG A 382 18.84 4.49 -6.11
N GLY A 383 18.10 5.11 -7.02
CA GLY A 383 16.63 5.00 -7.08
C GLY A 383 16.18 3.55 -7.32
N ALA A 384 16.78 2.88 -8.31
CA ALA A 384 16.47 1.47 -8.58
C ALA A 384 16.86 0.53 -7.42
N ALA A 385 17.99 0.78 -6.76
CA ALA A 385 18.38 0.05 -5.55
C ALA A 385 17.39 0.26 -4.39
N THR A 386 16.86 1.48 -4.25
CA THR A 386 15.82 1.80 -3.25
C THR A 386 14.53 1.02 -3.54
N ASP A 387 14.13 0.90 -4.81
CA ASP A 387 12.98 0.08 -5.21
C ASP A 387 13.21 -1.40 -4.90
N ILE A 388 14.38 -1.96 -5.24
CA ILE A 388 14.72 -3.35 -4.92
C ILE A 388 14.69 -3.58 -3.40
N PHE A 389 15.30 -2.67 -2.64
CA PHE A 389 15.30 -2.73 -1.17
C PHE A 389 13.87 -2.65 -0.60
N SER A 390 12.99 -1.84 -1.21
CA SER A 390 11.59 -1.76 -0.80
C SER A 390 10.86 -3.09 -0.94
N TYR A 391 11.07 -3.83 -2.04
CA TYR A 391 10.48 -5.16 -2.22
C TYR A 391 11.01 -6.17 -1.19
N LEU A 392 12.30 -6.12 -0.86
CA LEU A 392 12.89 -6.99 0.16
C LEU A 392 12.30 -6.74 1.54
N VAL A 393 12.17 -5.47 1.94
CA VAL A 393 11.63 -5.09 3.26
C VAL A 393 10.13 -5.35 3.35
N GLU A 394 9.37 -5.10 2.29
CA GLU A 394 7.91 -5.33 2.26
C GLU A 394 7.56 -6.81 2.39
N TYR A 395 8.32 -7.69 1.72
CA TYR A 395 7.98 -9.11 1.65
C TYR A 395 8.72 -9.99 2.65
N ASN A 396 9.94 -9.62 3.06
CA ASN A 396 10.70 -10.40 4.02
C ASN A 396 11.62 -9.52 4.91
N PRO A 397 11.06 -8.72 5.84
CA PRO A 397 11.84 -7.84 6.69
C PRO A 397 12.81 -8.61 7.61
N SER A 398 12.43 -9.81 8.05
CA SER A 398 13.27 -10.66 8.92
C SER A 398 14.60 -11.07 8.27
N MET A 399 14.58 -11.38 6.98
CA MET A 399 15.79 -11.70 6.22
C MET A 399 16.76 -10.51 6.20
N VAL A 400 16.23 -9.32 5.95
CA VAL A 400 17.04 -8.08 5.92
C VAL A 400 17.62 -7.80 7.30
N GLN A 401 16.83 -7.97 8.37
CA GLN A 401 17.29 -7.81 9.76
C GLN A 401 18.41 -8.79 10.11
N GLU A 402 18.26 -10.06 9.73
CA GLU A 402 19.28 -11.10 9.98
C GLU A 402 20.60 -10.77 9.28
N PHE A 403 20.55 -10.33 8.02
CA PHE A 403 21.74 -9.91 7.28
C PHE A 403 22.44 -8.73 7.96
N ILE A 404 21.70 -7.67 8.32
CA ILE A 404 22.25 -6.48 9.00
C ILE A 404 22.95 -6.88 10.32
N MET A 405 22.37 -7.82 11.07
CA MET A 405 22.99 -8.30 12.31
C MET A 405 24.27 -9.11 12.06
N GLN A 406 24.30 -9.95 11.00
CA GLN A 406 25.49 -10.70 10.64
C GLN A 406 26.63 -9.79 10.15
N GLU A 407 26.27 -8.76 9.38
CA GLU A 407 27.20 -7.77 8.83
C GLU A 407 27.95 -7.02 9.94
N SER A 408 27.25 -6.68 11.03
CA SER A 408 27.84 -5.98 12.19
C SER A 408 28.97 -6.71 12.91
N GLN A 409 29.09 -8.03 12.70
CA GLN A 409 30.17 -8.82 13.30
C GLN A 409 31.46 -8.75 12.47
N GLN A 410 31.36 -8.32 11.21
CA GLN A 410 32.44 -8.39 10.22
C GLN A 410 32.89 -7.00 9.74
N ASN A 411 31.97 -6.03 9.69
CA ASN A 411 32.19 -4.70 9.13
C ASN A 411 32.16 -3.60 10.21
N ASP A 412 32.86 -2.49 9.94
CA ASP A 412 32.76 -1.26 10.73
C ASP A 412 31.41 -0.56 10.49
N ASP A 413 30.99 0.28 11.45
CA ASP A 413 29.69 0.97 11.44
C ASP A 413 29.41 1.74 10.14
N ASP A 414 30.44 2.33 9.52
CA ASP A 414 30.32 3.18 8.32
C ASP A 414 29.99 2.38 7.04
N ILE A 415 30.15 1.06 7.05
CA ILE A 415 29.94 0.19 5.89
C ILE A 415 28.56 -0.48 5.91
N LEU A 416 27.91 -0.46 7.08
CA LEU A 416 26.65 -1.17 7.30
C LEU A 416 25.57 -0.73 6.31
N LEU A 417 24.91 -1.70 5.66
CA LEU A 417 23.83 -1.44 4.69
C LEU A 417 22.76 -0.48 5.25
N ILE A 418 22.39 -0.64 6.53
CA ILE A 418 21.39 0.23 7.17
C ILE A 418 21.88 1.67 7.34
N ASN A 419 23.18 1.89 7.58
CA ASN A 419 23.75 3.23 7.68
C ASN A 419 23.86 3.88 6.30
N LEU A 420 24.21 3.13 5.25
CA LEU A 420 24.13 3.61 3.86
C LEU A 420 22.70 4.06 3.49
N ILE A 421 21.68 3.31 3.91
CA ILE A 421 20.27 3.69 3.72
C ILE A 421 19.91 4.96 4.49
N ILE A 422 20.36 5.11 5.73
CA ILE A 422 20.14 6.33 6.54
C ILE A 422 20.85 7.52 5.90
N GLU A 423 22.08 7.37 5.42
CA GLU A 423 22.83 8.41 4.73
C GLU A 423 22.15 8.81 3.41
N HIS A 424 21.67 7.84 2.63
CA HIS A 424 20.94 8.11 1.40
C HIS A 424 19.65 8.90 1.67
N MET A 425 18.94 8.58 2.75
CA MET A 425 17.77 9.33 3.21
C MET A 425 18.13 10.77 3.63
N ILE A 426 19.27 10.98 4.30
CA ILE A 426 19.72 12.31 4.74
C ILE A 426 20.19 13.17 3.57
N CYS A 427 20.81 12.55 2.56
CA CYS A 427 21.40 13.20 1.39
C CYS A 427 20.46 13.25 0.18
N ASP A 428 19.15 13.00 0.36
CA ASP A 428 18.18 13.02 -0.73
C ASP A 428 18.17 14.39 -1.43
N SER A 429 18.47 14.35 -2.73
CA SER A 429 18.52 15.52 -3.60
C SER A 429 17.15 15.99 -4.10
N ASP A 430 16.10 15.19 -3.89
CA ASP A 430 14.73 15.52 -4.31
C ASP A 430 14.19 16.72 -3.49
N PRO A 431 13.66 17.78 -4.15
CA PRO A 431 13.11 18.94 -3.47
C PRO A 431 11.92 18.64 -2.54
N GLU A 432 11.16 17.58 -2.81
CA GLU A 432 10.02 17.11 -2.03
C GLU A 432 10.41 15.99 -1.05
N LEU A 433 11.68 15.55 -1.06
CA LEU A 433 12.21 14.45 -0.24
C LEU A 433 11.47 13.12 -0.47
N GLY A 434 11.02 12.87 -1.71
CA GLY A 434 10.27 11.66 -2.06
C GLY A 434 11.01 10.37 -1.70
N GLY A 435 12.31 10.30 -2.01
CA GLY A 435 13.15 9.15 -1.69
C GLY A 435 13.35 8.98 -0.18
N ALA A 436 13.59 10.08 0.54
CA ALA A 436 13.74 10.05 1.99
C ALA A 436 12.45 9.60 2.71
N VAL A 437 11.27 9.99 2.20
CA VAL A 437 9.98 9.52 2.74
C VAL A 437 9.83 8.01 2.55
N GLN A 438 10.17 7.49 1.37
CA GLN A 438 10.13 6.05 1.09
C GLN A 438 11.09 5.29 2.01
N LEU A 439 12.36 5.71 2.07
CA LEU A 439 13.38 5.09 2.92
C LEU A 439 13.02 5.16 4.41
N MET A 440 12.43 6.26 4.86
CA MET A 440 11.93 6.40 6.24
C MET A 440 10.83 5.37 6.54
N GLY A 441 9.92 5.13 5.58
CA GLY A 441 8.92 4.07 5.67
C GLY A 441 9.54 2.67 5.80
N LEU A 442 10.58 2.38 5.01
CA LEU A 442 11.29 1.10 5.07
C LEU A 442 12.05 0.93 6.39
N LEU A 443 12.77 1.95 6.85
CA LEU A 443 13.44 1.97 8.15
C LEU A 443 12.44 1.74 9.28
N ARG A 444 11.28 2.39 9.24
CA ARG A 444 10.20 2.17 10.21
C ARG A 444 9.74 0.71 10.23
N THR A 445 9.51 0.11 9.06
CA THR A 445 9.13 -1.31 8.94
C THR A 445 10.19 -2.23 9.55
N LEU A 446 11.48 -1.94 9.32
CA LEU A 446 12.59 -2.71 9.87
C LEU A 446 12.75 -2.55 11.37
N VAL A 447 12.52 -1.36 11.93
CA VAL A 447 12.64 -1.11 13.38
C VAL A 447 11.36 -1.38 14.15
N ASP A 448 10.27 -1.76 13.49
CA ASP A 448 9.02 -2.12 14.16
C ASP A 448 9.13 -3.47 14.91
N PRO A 449 8.96 -3.50 16.24
CA PRO A 449 8.99 -4.74 17.01
C PRO A 449 7.93 -5.77 16.60
N GLU A 450 6.85 -5.37 15.91
CA GLU A 450 5.86 -6.30 15.36
C GLU A 450 6.40 -7.06 14.14
N ASN A 451 7.27 -6.43 13.35
CA ASN A 451 7.90 -7.03 12.17
C ASN A 451 9.19 -7.80 12.51
N MET A 452 9.78 -7.54 13.68
CA MET A 452 10.91 -8.32 14.19
C MET A 452 10.44 -9.71 14.62
N MET A 453 10.71 -10.69 13.75
CA MET A 453 10.67 -12.14 13.97
C MET A 453 9.45 -12.62 14.80
N ALA A 454 8.41 -13.07 14.10
CA ALA A 454 7.24 -13.75 14.65
C ALA A 454 7.52 -15.15 15.25
N THR A 455 8.79 -15.56 15.40
CA THR A 455 9.18 -16.89 15.86
C THR A 455 9.55 -16.89 17.34
N ALA A 456 8.55 -16.79 18.23
CA ALA A 456 8.56 -17.21 19.65
C ALA A 456 9.70 -16.79 20.63
N ASN A 457 10.83 -16.22 20.18
CA ASN A 457 12.00 -15.90 20.99
C ASN A 457 12.07 -14.38 21.22
N LYS A 458 11.78 -13.95 22.45
CA LYS A 458 11.89 -12.53 22.86
C LYS A 458 13.32 -11.96 22.72
N THR A 459 14.34 -12.82 22.72
CA THR A 459 15.76 -12.44 22.74
C THR A 459 16.20 -11.71 21.47
N GLU A 460 15.77 -12.17 20.29
CA GLU A 460 16.21 -11.62 19.00
C GLU A 460 15.71 -10.18 18.77
N LYS A 461 14.52 -9.83 19.29
CA LYS A 461 13.99 -8.45 19.23
C LYS A 461 14.88 -7.48 19.99
N THR A 462 15.27 -7.88 21.20
CA THR A 462 16.13 -7.10 22.07
C THR A 462 17.52 -6.97 21.47
N GLU A 463 18.05 -8.01 20.84
CA GLU A 463 19.35 -8.00 20.17
C GLU A 463 19.37 -7.01 19.00
N PHE A 464 18.39 -7.07 18.09
CA PHE A 464 18.33 -6.14 16.95
C PHE A 464 18.16 -4.69 17.42
N LEU A 465 17.29 -4.42 18.39
CA LEU A 465 17.14 -3.07 18.94
C LEU A 465 18.44 -2.61 19.62
N SER A 466 19.10 -3.46 20.40
CA SER A 466 20.39 -3.12 21.02
C SER A 466 21.44 -2.75 19.96
N PHE A 467 21.50 -3.51 18.87
CA PHE A 467 22.34 -3.21 17.72
C PHE A 467 21.98 -1.84 17.11
N PHE A 468 20.71 -1.62 16.77
CA PHE A 468 20.26 -0.38 16.12
C PHE A 468 20.58 0.87 16.95
N TYR A 469 20.35 0.82 18.27
CA TYR A 469 20.65 1.95 19.15
C TYR A 469 22.14 2.20 19.36
N LYS A 470 22.97 1.16 19.25
CA LYS A 470 24.42 1.26 19.37
C LYS A 470 25.06 1.80 18.09
N HIS A 471 24.70 1.24 16.94
CA HIS A 471 25.41 1.42 15.68
C HIS A 471 24.71 2.34 14.66
N CYS A 472 23.39 2.56 14.76
CA CYS A 472 22.63 3.25 13.71
C CYS A 472 21.94 4.54 14.19
N MET A 473 21.42 4.55 15.43
CA MET A 473 20.63 5.66 15.96
C MET A 473 21.43 6.97 16.04
N HIS A 474 22.75 6.91 16.19
CA HIS A 474 23.60 8.10 16.21
C HIS A 474 23.74 8.72 14.81
N VAL A 475 23.75 7.92 13.74
CA VAL A 475 23.74 8.39 12.34
C VAL A 475 22.38 9.04 12.03
N LEU A 476 21.28 8.37 12.39
CA LEU A 476 19.91 8.87 12.18
C LEU A 476 19.65 10.22 12.87
N SER A 477 20.17 10.40 14.09
CA SER A 477 19.96 11.62 14.88
C SER A 477 20.99 12.71 14.62
N ALA A 478 22.06 12.44 13.87
CA ALA A 478 23.13 13.41 13.62
C ALA A 478 22.61 14.73 13.00
N PRO A 479 21.71 14.74 11.99
CA PRO A 479 21.17 15.98 11.44
C PRO A 479 20.40 16.81 12.48
N LEU A 480 19.65 16.15 13.36
CA LEU A 480 18.92 16.79 14.46
C LEU A 480 19.89 17.43 15.45
N LEU A 481 20.92 16.70 15.88
CA LEU A 481 21.89 17.18 16.85
C LEU A 481 22.74 18.33 16.29
N ALA A 482 23.16 18.23 15.03
CA ALA A 482 23.91 19.28 14.34
C ALA A 482 23.07 20.57 14.21
N ASN A 483 21.78 20.45 13.90
CA ASN A 483 20.92 21.61 13.69
C ASN A 483 20.47 22.31 14.99
N THR A 484 20.67 21.69 16.15
CA THR A 484 20.15 22.15 17.45
C THR A 484 21.25 22.35 18.49
N THR A 485 22.46 22.64 18.03
CA THR A 485 23.62 22.96 18.87
C THR A 485 23.39 24.21 19.72
N ASP A 486 22.83 25.25 19.11
CA ASP A 486 22.44 26.52 19.74
C ASP A 486 20.99 26.53 20.25
N ASP A 487 20.60 27.60 20.94
CA ASP A 487 19.22 27.84 21.43
C ASP A 487 18.19 28.11 20.31
N LYS A 488 18.60 28.02 19.05
CA LYS A 488 17.76 28.15 17.86
C LYS A 488 18.23 27.18 16.76
N PRO A 489 17.34 26.78 15.83
CA PRO A 489 17.74 25.99 14.67
C PRO A 489 18.80 26.72 13.85
N SER A 490 19.90 26.03 13.52
CA SER A 490 21.01 26.62 12.74
C SER A 490 20.63 26.86 11.27
N ARG A 491 19.94 25.89 10.67
CA ARG A 491 19.38 25.90 9.32
C ARG A 491 17.89 25.57 9.42
N ASP A 492 17.06 26.47 8.91
CA ASP A 492 15.59 26.40 9.01
C ASP A 492 14.93 26.57 7.62
N ASP A 493 15.58 26.07 6.57
CA ASP A 493 14.98 25.97 5.23
C ASP A 493 13.92 24.87 5.19
N PHE A 494 13.11 24.85 4.13
CA PHE A 494 12.00 23.91 4.00
C PHE A 494 12.48 22.44 3.97
N GLN A 495 13.53 22.16 3.19
CA GLN A 495 14.08 20.80 3.03
C GLN A 495 14.63 20.23 4.35
N THR A 496 15.43 21.01 5.09
CA THR A 496 15.95 20.58 6.41
C THR A 496 14.81 20.39 7.39
N SER A 497 13.83 21.28 7.37
CA SER A 497 12.70 21.19 8.28
C SER A 497 11.85 19.96 8.02
N GLN A 498 11.68 19.58 6.75
CA GLN A 498 11.00 18.35 6.36
C GLN A 498 11.81 17.10 6.75
N LEU A 499 13.12 17.07 6.49
CA LEU A 499 13.99 15.97 6.94
C LEU A 499 13.94 15.78 8.47
N LEU A 500 14.05 16.88 9.22
CA LEU A 500 13.94 16.83 10.68
C LEU A 500 12.56 16.39 11.15
N ALA A 501 11.48 16.76 10.43
CA ALA A 501 10.15 16.27 10.72
C ALA A 501 10.06 14.75 10.54
N LEU A 502 10.64 14.19 9.46
CA LEU A 502 10.71 12.74 9.25
C LEU A 502 11.47 12.04 10.38
N ILE A 503 12.65 12.54 10.74
CA ILE A 503 13.46 12.00 11.85
C ILE A 503 12.65 12.04 13.16
N LEU A 504 11.96 13.15 13.45
CA LEU A 504 11.12 13.26 14.65
C LEU A 504 9.93 12.31 14.64
N GLU A 505 9.33 12.03 13.48
CA GLU A 505 8.25 11.06 13.35
C GLU A 505 8.73 9.65 13.68
N LEU A 506 9.90 9.25 13.19
CA LEU A 506 10.50 7.95 13.54
C LEU A 506 10.90 7.89 15.01
N LEU A 507 11.53 8.94 15.55
CA LEU A 507 11.84 9.00 16.99
C LEU A 507 10.56 8.94 17.85
N THR A 508 9.47 9.58 17.42
CA THR A 508 8.18 9.51 18.10
C THR A 508 7.63 8.08 18.08
N PHE A 509 7.74 7.39 16.93
CA PHE A 509 7.41 5.97 16.83
C PHE A 509 8.26 5.13 17.81
N CYS A 510 9.58 5.34 17.84
CA CYS A 510 10.46 4.64 18.77
C CYS A 510 10.06 4.85 20.24
N VAL A 511 9.61 6.06 20.63
CA VAL A 511 9.12 6.35 21.99
C VAL A 511 7.94 5.47 22.37
N GLU A 512 7.08 5.12 21.41
CA GLU A 512 5.89 4.30 21.64
C GLU A 512 6.23 2.80 21.73
N HIS A 513 7.21 2.35 20.95
CA HIS A 513 7.41 0.92 20.68
C HIS A 513 8.69 0.33 21.27
N HIS A 514 9.77 1.11 21.47
CA HIS A 514 11.11 0.57 21.82
C HIS A 514 11.42 0.65 23.33
N THR A 515 10.39 0.84 24.16
CA THR A 515 10.41 0.74 25.63
C THR A 515 11.63 1.41 26.30
N TYR A 516 12.61 0.64 26.79
CA TYR A 516 13.75 1.14 27.54
C TYR A 516 14.90 1.62 26.64
N HIS A 517 15.06 1.05 25.44
CA HIS A 517 16.16 1.43 24.52
C HIS A 517 16.06 2.91 24.13
N ILE A 518 14.88 3.34 23.69
CA ILE A 518 14.62 4.76 23.36
C ILE A 518 14.77 5.66 24.58
N LYS A 519 14.36 5.18 25.76
CA LYS A 519 14.41 5.93 27.00
C LYS A 519 15.84 6.24 27.41
N ASN A 520 16.69 5.23 27.41
CA ASN A 520 18.11 5.40 27.72
C ASN A 520 18.76 6.33 26.71
N TYR A 521 18.44 6.19 25.42
CA TYR A 521 18.96 7.05 24.39
C TYR A 521 18.56 8.52 24.57
N ILE A 522 17.26 8.81 24.79
CA ILE A 522 16.76 10.17 25.00
C ILE A 522 17.40 10.84 26.21
N ILE A 523 17.54 10.10 27.32
CA ILE A 523 18.08 10.64 28.57
C ILE A 523 19.60 10.85 28.45
N ASN A 524 20.34 9.88 27.89
CA ASN A 524 21.81 9.94 27.84
C ASN A 524 22.33 10.95 26.81
N LYS A 525 21.62 11.14 25.69
CA LYS A 525 22.02 12.08 24.62
C LYS A 525 21.27 13.41 24.68
N ASP A 526 20.45 13.63 25.71
CA ASP A 526 19.64 14.84 25.88
C ASP A 526 18.75 15.17 24.66
N ILE A 527 18.22 14.14 23.98
CA ILE A 527 17.48 14.29 22.71
C ILE A 527 16.28 15.22 22.86
N LEU A 528 15.49 15.08 23.93
CA LEU A 528 14.29 15.91 24.11
C LEU A 528 14.64 17.40 24.22
N ARG A 529 15.74 17.75 24.90
CA ARG A 529 16.22 19.15 24.97
C ARG A 529 16.51 19.68 23.57
N ARG A 530 17.20 18.88 22.74
CA ARG A 530 17.55 19.21 21.36
C ARG A 530 16.30 19.37 20.48
N VAL A 531 15.35 18.43 20.57
CA VAL A 531 14.06 18.51 19.86
C VAL A 531 13.29 19.77 20.21
N LEU A 532 13.29 20.19 21.49
CA LEU A 532 12.54 21.36 21.93
C LEU A 532 13.08 22.69 21.39
N VAL A 533 14.34 22.76 20.94
CA VAL A 533 14.87 23.93 20.21
C VAL A 533 14.06 24.18 18.94
N LEU A 534 13.56 23.13 18.29
CA LEU A 534 12.78 23.21 17.05
C LEU A 534 11.38 23.83 17.24
N THR A 535 10.92 23.99 18.49
CA THR A 535 9.68 24.76 18.77
C THR A 535 9.80 26.25 18.39
N ALA A 536 11.03 26.73 18.18
CA ALA A 536 11.32 28.08 17.70
C ALA A 536 11.45 28.19 16.17
N SER A 537 11.27 27.11 15.41
CA SER A 537 11.31 27.11 13.94
C SER A 537 10.26 28.05 13.34
N GLN A 538 10.57 28.64 12.18
CA GLN A 538 9.63 29.40 11.39
C GLN A 538 8.53 28.53 10.77
N HIS A 539 8.78 27.23 10.64
CA HIS A 539 7.86 26.25 10.07
C HIS A 539 6.98 25.61 11.14
N ALA A 540 5.69 25.95 11.11
CA ALA A 540 4.75 25.49 12.13
C ALA A 540 4.63 23.95 12.21
N PHE A 541 4.78 23.24 11.10
CA PHE A 541 4.69 21.77 11.08
C PHE A 541 5.83 21.12 11.89
N LEU A 542 7.07 21.61 11.75
CA LEU A 542 8.23 21.08 12.48
C LEU A 542 8.09 21.33 13.98
N ALA A 543 7.70 22.55 14.35
CA ALA A 543 7.45 22.90 15.75
C ALA A 543 6.31 22.07 16.37
N LEU A 544 5.28 21.72 15.59
CA LEU A 544 4.22 20.79 16.02
C LEU A 544 4.73 19.35 16.19
N CYS A 545 5.65 18.88 15.34
CA CYS A 545 6.29 17.57 15.51
C CYS A 545 7.10 17.51 16.81
N ALA A 546 7.84 18.57 17.15
CA ALA A 546 8.57 18.67 18.42
C ALA A 546 7.63 18.61 19.65
N LEU A 547 6.49 19.31 19.60
CA LEU A 547 5.48 19.24 20.66
C LEU A 547 4.84 17.86 20.74
N ARG A 548 4.55 17.21 19.60
CA ARG A 548 4.00 15.86 19.55
C ARG A 548 4.95 14.86 20.19
N PHE A 549 6.25 14.97 19.92
CA PHE A 549 7.29 14.14 20.52
C PHE A 549 7.30 14.26 22.05
N MET A 550 7.36 15.49 22.59
CA MET A 550 7.28 15.72 24.04
C MET A 550 5.98 15.19 24.65
N ARG A 551 4.84 15.44 23.98
CA ARG A 551 3.52 14.99 24.40
C ARG A 551 3.44 13.46 24.48
N ARG A 552 4.12 12.74 23.57
CA ARG A 552 4.16 11.28 23.57
C ARG A 552 4.99 10.72 24.73
N ILE A 553 6.14 11.33 25.01
CA ILE A 553 6.97 11.00 26.19
C ILE A 553 6.18 11.19 27.49
N ILE A 554 5.50 12.32 27.66
CA ILE A 554 4.64 12.58 28.84
C ILE A 554 3.50 11.55 28.92
N GLY A 555 2.96 11.15 27.76
CA GLY A 555 1.90 10.15 27.64
C GLY A 555 2.23 8.77 28.18
N LEU A 556 3.52 8.40 28.25
CA LEU A 556 3.98 7.13 28.81
C LEU A 556 3.80 7.06 30.34
N LYS A 557 3.67 8.22 31.01
CA LYS A 557 3.55 8.34 32.48
C LYS A 557 4.71 7.69 33.26
N ASP A 558 5.89 7.63 32.66
CA ASP A 558 7.11 7.10 33.29
C ASP A 558 7.77 8.17 34.18
N GLU A 559 8.06 7.82 35.43
CA GLU A 559 8.65 8.74 36.42
C GLU A 559 10.12 9.10 36.13
N PHE A 560 10.87 8.30 35.38
CA PHE A 560 12.22 8.66 34.93
C PHE A 560 12.16 9.80 33.92
N TYR A 561 11.27 9.73 32.93
CA TYR A 561 11.04 10.85 32.00
C TYR A 561 10.53 12.09 32.73
N ASN A 562 9.59 11.95 33.66
CA ASN A 562 9.11 13.09 34.44
C ASN A 562 10.25 13.76 35.23
N ARG A 563 11.08 12.96 35.92
CA ARG A 563 12.25 13.47 36.66
C ARG A 563 13.25 14.16 35.75
N TYR A 564 13.54 13.57 34.59
CA TYR A 564 14.40 14.16 33.57
C TYR A 564 13.87 15.52 33.09
N ILE A 565 12.58 15.59 32.71
CA ILE A 565 11.91 16.83 32.28
C ILE A 565 11.99 17.91 33.35
N MET A 566 11.73 17.56 34.61
CA MET A 566 11.77 18.50 35.74
C MET A 566 13.18 19.00 36.04
N LYS A 567 14.17 18.09 36.10
CA LYS A 567 15.57 18.41 36.42
C LYS A 567 16.17 19.38 35.39
N ASN A 568 15.78 19.21 34.13
CA ASN A 568 16.33 19.96 33.00
C ASN A 568 15.47 21.16 32.56
N PHE A 569 14.38 21.47 33.28
CA PHE A 569 13.46 22.58 32.98
C PHE A 569 12.91 22.55 31.54
N LEU A 570 12.59 21.35 31.02
CA LEU A 570 12.23 21.17 29.61
C LEU A 570 10.84 21.73 29.22
N PHE A 571 10.06 22.26 30.17
CA PHE A 571 8.86 23.05 29.85
C PHE A 571 9.17 24.49 29.43
N GLU A 572 10.37 25.00 29.71
CA GLU A 572 10.73 26.39 29.40
C GLU A 572 10.61 26.71 27.90
N PRO A 573 11.16 25.90 26.95
CA PRO A 573 10.97 26.16 25.52
C PRO A 573 9.51 26.14 25.08
N VAL A 574 8.69 25.26 25.67
CA VAL A 574 7.25 25.16 25.37
C VAL A 574 6.50 26.42 25.84
N VAL A 575 6.78 26.89 27.05
CA VAL A 575 6.17 28.12 27.58
C VAL A 575 6.62 29.32 26.75
N LYS A 576 7.90 29.39 26.37
CA LYS A 576 8.42 30.43 25.49
C LYS A 576 7.72 30.43 24.12
N ALA A 577 7.53 29.26 23.51
CA ALA A 577 6.79 29.11 22.26
C ALA A 577 5.32 29.56 22.39
N PHE A 578 4.67 29.22 23.52
CA PHE A 578 3.31 29.65 23.83
C PHE A 578 3.19 31.18 23.93
N LEU A 579 4.11 31.82 24.66
CA LEU A 579 4.14 33.28 24.80
C LEU A 579 4.44 33.99 23.48
N ASN A 580 5.36 33.45 22.69
CA ASN A 580 5.72 33.99 21.37
C ASN A 580 4.56 33.89 20.36
N ASN A 581 3.71 32.87 20.49
CA ASN A 581 2.50 32.75 19.67
C ASN A 581 1.49 33.88 19.96
N GLY A 582 1.52 34.44 21.18
CA GLY A 582 0.65 35.52 21.61
C GLY A 582 -0.83 35.13 21.57
N ALA A 583 -1.70 36.07 21.20
CA ALA A 583 -3.15 35.86 21.15
C ALA A 583 -3.65 35.11 19.89
N ARG A 584 -2.76 34.45 19.13
CA ARG A 584 -3.14 33.76 17.88
C ARG A 584 -3.80 32.42 18.19
N TYR A 585 -5.05 32.26 17.76
CA TYR A 585 -5.78 30.99 17.85
C TYR A 585 -5.43 30.09 16.65
N ASN A 586 -4.34 29.33 16.76
CA ASN A 586 -3.89 28.39 15.73
C ASN A 586 -3.65 26.98 16.31
N LEU A 587 -3.20 26.06 15.45
CA LEU A 587 -2.93 24.67 15.85
C LEU A 587 -1.83 24.58 16.93
N MET A 588 -0.82 25.44 16.89
CA MET A 588 0.25 25.53 17.89
C MET A 588 -0.33 25.82 19.28
N ASN A 589 -1.17 26.86 19.38
CA ASN A 589 -1.86 27.22 20.61
C ASN A 589 -2.69 26.05 21.16
N SER A 590 -3.49 25.40 20.31
CA SER A 590 -4.31 24.26 20.71
C SER A 590 -3.49 23.06 21.17
N ALA A 591 -2.39 22.73 20.49
CA ALA A 591 -1.52 21.61 20.83
C ALA A 591 -0.82 21.82 22.19
N ILE A 592 -0.32 23.03 22.44
CA ILE A 592 0.31 23.36 23.72
C ILE A 592 -0.73 23.29 24.86
N ILE A 593 -1.91 23.86 24.67
CA ILE A 593 -2.99 23.82 25.67
C ILE A 593 -3.42 22.38 25.96
N GLU A 594 -3.56 21.53 24.94
CA GLU A 594 -3.87 20.10 25.13
C GLU A 594 -2.81 19.40 25.97
N MET A 595 -1.52 19.67 25.73
CA MET A 595 -0.44 19.07 26.49
C MET A 595 -0.48 19.48 27.97
N PHE A 596 -0.72 20.77 28.27
CA PHE A 596 -0.91 21.23 29.64
C PHE A 596 -2.17 20.65 30.30
N GLU A 597 -3.26 20.50 29.53
CA GLU A 597 -4.49 19.87 30.00
C GLU A 597 -4.27 18.39 30.33
N TYR A 598 -3.50 17.67 29.50
CA TYR A 598 -3.14 16.29 29.76
C TYR A 598 -2.32 16.16 31.05
N VAL A 599 -1.30 17.01 31.23
CA VAL A 599 -0.50 17.04 32.47
C VAL A 599 -1.38 17.30 33.70
N ARG A 600 -2.30 18.26 33.63
CA ARG A 600 -3.25 18.58 34.70
C ARG A 600 -4.06 17.37 35.15
N VAL A 601 -4.52 16.55 34.21
CA VAL A 601 -5.38 15.39 34.49
C VAL A 601 -4.58 14.23 35.05
N ASP A 602 -3.45 13.91 34.42
CA ASP A 602 -2.80 12.61 34.54
C ASP A 602 -1.42 12.62 35.24
N VAL A 603 -0.69 13.74 35.30
CA VAL A 603 0.71 13.76 35.75
C VAL A 603 0.95 14.77 36.89
N LYS A 604 0.96 14.26 38.12
CA LYS A 604 1.04 15.08 39.35
C LYS A 604 2.38 15.77 39.55
N SER A 605 3.49 15.07 39.30
CA SER A 605 4.85 15.60 39.48
C SER A 605 5.11 16.79 38.56
N LEU A 606 4.77 16.64 37.28
CA LEU A 606 4.86 17.72 36.30
C LEU A 606 3.90 18.88 36.60
N THR A 607 2.70 18.62 37.12
CA THR A 607 1.77 19.68 37.54
C THR A 607 2.42 20.60 38.59
N ALA A 608 3.10 20.03 39.59
CA ALA A 608 3.80 20.83 40.60
C ALA A 608 4.94 21.66 39.98
N HIS A 609 5.79 21.02 39.17
CA HIS A 609 6.89 21.70 38.50
C HIS A 609 6.40 22.87 37.62
N ILE A 610 5.31 22.70 36.89
CA ILE A 610 4.77 23.75 36.00
C ILE A 610 4.28 24.96 36.79
N VAL A 611 3.50 24.75 37.86
CA VAL A 611 2.96 25.85 38.67
C VAL A 611 4.07 26.58 39.41
N GLU A 612 5.02 25.86 39.98
CA GLU A 612 6.10 26.47 40.79
C GLU A 612 7.02 27.35 39.94
N ASN A 613 7.30 26.96 38.70
CA ASN A 613 8.29 27.64 37.86
C ASN A 613 7.68 28.60 36.83
N TYR A 614 6.49 28.31 36.29
CA TYR A 614 5.96 29.05 35.13
C TYR A 614 4.59 29.72 35.37
N TRP A 615 3.98 29.61 36.56
CA TRP A 615 2.65 30.18 36.82
C TRP A 615 2.54 31.68 36.50
N LYS A 616 3.56 32.48 36.85
CA LYS A 616 3.56 33.94 36.60
C LYS A 616 3.42 34.28 35.11
N ALA A 617 3.93 33.42 34.22
CA ALA A 617 3.81 33.63 32.78
C ALA A 617 2.46 33.17 32.21
N LEU A 618 1.72 32.33 32.95
CA LEU A 618 0.50 31.67 32.49
C LEU A 618 -0.77 32.22 33.15
N GLU A 619 -0.66 33.04 34.20
CA GLU A 619 -1.80 33.51 35.00
C GLU A 619 -2.73 34.49 34.27
N ASP A 620 -2.17 35.26 33.33
CA ASP A 620 -2.89 36.23 32.52
C ASP A 620 -3.70 35.58 31.39
N VAL A 621 -3.58 34.25 31.19
CA VAL A 621 -4.32 33.51 30.18
C VAL A 621 -5.72 33.19 30.67
N ASP A 622 -6.72 33.93 30.19
CA ASP A 622 -8.11 33.85 30.66
C ASP A 622 -9.09 33.18 29.68
N TYR A 623 -8.75 33.09 28.39
CA TYR A 623 -9.58 32.50 27.35
C TYR A 623 -9.72 30.97 27.45
N VAL A 624 -8.90 30.31 28.27
CA VAL A 624 -9.01 28.87 28.60
C VAL A 624 -8.98 28.62 30.11
N GLN A 625 -9.63 27.54 30.55
CA GLN A 625 -9.65 27.14 31.96
C GLN A 625 -8.47 26.23 32.35
N THR A 626 -7.68 25.76 31.40
CA THR A 626 -6.60 24.78 31.60
C THR A 626 -5.60 25.24 32.66
N PHE A 627 -5.03 26.44 32.53
CA PHE A 627 -4.01 26.95 33.46
C PHE A 627 -4.56 27.21 34.87
N LYS A 628 -5.74 27.85 34.99
CA LYS A 628 -6.44 28.01 36.28
C LYS A 628 -6.75 26.67 36.93
N GLY A 629 -7.19 25.70 36.12
CA GLY A 629 -7.42 24.33 36.57
C GLY A 629 -6.15 23.62 37.03
N LEU A 630 -5.00 23.90 36.40
CA LEU A 630 -3.70 23.33 36.74
C LEU A 630 -3.23 23.85 38.10
N LYS A 631 -3.40 25.14 38.38
CA LYS A 631 -3.18 25.73 39.72
C LYS A 631 -4.11 25.15 40.77
N LEU A 632 -5.40 25.00 40.48
CA LEU A 632 -6.36 24.41 41.41
C LEU A 632 -5.98 22.96 41.77
N ARG A 633 -5.56 22.16 40.78
CA ARG A 633 -5.05 20.79 41.00
C ARG A 633 -3.81 20.78 41.89
N TYR A 634 -2.87 21.70 41.66
CA TYR A 634 -1.67 21.85 42.49
C TYR A 634 -2.01 22.20 43.95
N GLU A 635 -2.87 23.19 44.17
CA GLU A 635 -3.30 23.59 45.51
C GLU A 635 -3.99 22.44 46.25
N GLN A 636 -4.88 21.71 45.58
CA GLN A 636 -5.52 20.51 46.14
C GLN A 636 -4.51 19.41 46.49
N GLN A 637 -3.42 19.26 45.73
CA GLN A 637 -2.37 18.30 46.02
C GLN A 637 -1.52 18.73 47.20
N ARG A 638 -1.19 20.01 47.30
CA ARG A 638 -0.41 20.59 48.41
C ARG A 638 -1.19 20.51 49.72
N GLU A 639 -2.47 20.87 49.72
CA GLU A 639 -3.35 20.74 50.89
C GLU A 639 -3.47 19.28 51.39
N ARG A 640 -3.44 18.29 50.48
CA ARG A 640 -3.42 16.87 50.85
C ARG A 640 -2.09 16.43 51.47
N GLN A 641 -0.97 16.98 51.00
CA GLN A 641 0.35 16.71 51.59
C GLN A 641 0.51 17.36 52.97
N ASP A 642 -0.03 18.57 53.15
CA ASP A 642 0.03 19.30 54.41
C ASP A 642 -0.90 18.70 55.50
N ASN A 643 -1.89 17.88 55.13
CA ASN A 643 -2.86 17.29 56.06
C ASN A 643 -3.08 15.76 55.90
N PRO A 644 -2.04 14.93 56.17
CA PRO A 644 -2.07 13.48 55.91
C PRO A 644 -3.04 12.67 56.80
N LYS A 645 -3.60 13.27 57.86
CA LYS A 645 -4.50 12.59 58.81
C LYS A 645 -5.92 12.35 58.27
N LEU A 646 -6.32 13.00 57.17
CA LEU A 646 -7.66 12.85 56.59
C LEU A 646 -7.79 11.66 55.62
N ASP A 647 -6.68 11.22 55.01
CA ASP A 647 -6.68 10.13 54.00
C ASP A 647 -6.72 8.73 54.63
N SER A 648 -6.16 8.56 55.82
CA SER A 648 -6.17 7.29 56.55
C SER A 648 -7.59 6.80 56.91
N MET A 649 -8.57 7.71 56.99
CA MET A 649 -9.99 7.35 57.21
C MET A 649 -10.74 6.99 55.92
N ARG A 650 -10.28 7.45 54.74
CA ARG A 650 -10.94 7.18 53.45
C ARG A 650 -10.38 5.93 52.76
N SER A 651 -9.14 5.54 53.03
CA SER A 651 -8.49 4.38 52.41
C SER A 651 -9.06 3.02 52.85
N ILE A 652 -9.71 2.94 54.02
CA ILE A 652 -10.28 1.69 54.55
C ILE A 652 -11.55 1.25 53.78
N LEU A 653 -12.22 2.17 53.08
CA LEU A 653 -13.48 1.87 52.37
C LEU A 653 -13.32 1.45 50.91
N ARG A 654 -12.09 1.44 50.35
CA ARG A 654 -11.83 1.15 48.93
C ARG A 654 -11.04 -0.14 48.65
N ASN A 655 -10.72 -0.92 49.68
CA ASN A 655 -9.73 -2.00 49.60
C ASN A 655 -10.31 -3.38 49.20
N HIS A 656 -11.08 -3.46 48.12
CA HIS A 656 -11.38 -4.73 47.44
C HIS A 656 -11.41 -4.53 45.92
N ARG A 657 -10.22 -4.47 45.29
CA ARG A 657 -9.97 -4.84 43.89
C ARG A 657 -8.46 -4.73 43.61
N PHE A 658 -7.71 -5.74 44.04
CA PHE A 658 -6.38 -5.98 43.47
C PHE A 658 -6.59 -6.58 42.07
N ARG A 659 -6.34 -5.79 41.04
CA ARG A 659 -6.05 -6.28 39.69
C ARG A 659 -4.53 -6.27 39.58
N ARG A 660 -3.94 -7.46 39.46
CA ARG A 660 -2.51 -7.66 39.23
C ARG A 660 -2.12 -6.87 37.97
N ASP A 661 -1.11 -6.02 38.08
CA ASP A 661 -0.57 -5.23 36.98
C ASP A 661 0.14 -6.19 35.99
N ALA A 662 0.00 -5.97 34.69
CA ALA A 662 0.60 -6.80 33.63
C ALA A 662 2.03 -6.33 33.28
N ARG A 663 2.70 -5.66 34.23
CA ARG A 663 4.01 -5.01 34.07
C ARG A 663 4.99 -5.35 35.20
N THR A 664 4.88 -6.53 35.78
CA THR A 664 6.02 -7.09 36.53
C THR A 664 7.12 -7.40 35.52
N LEU A 665 8.23 -6.66 35.64
CA LEU A 665 9.45 -6.77 34.86
C LEU A 665 9.88 -8.25 34.76
N ASP A 666 10.31 -8.68 33.57
CA ASP A 666 10.97 -9.99 33.39
C ASP A 666 12.35 -9.89 34.09
N ASP A 667 12.77 -10.92 34.83
CA ASP A 667 14.04 -10.94 35.61
C ASP A 667 15.29 -10.65 34.74
N ASP A 668 15.16 -10.73 33.42
CA ASP A 668 16.19 -10.36 32.44
C ASP A 668 16.43 -8.83 32.33
N GLU A 669 15.42 -8.00 32.65
CA GLU A 669 15.51 -6.52 32.66
C GLU A 669 16.33 -5.99 33.85
N GLU A 670 16.49 -6.78 34.92
CA GLU A 670 17.32 -6.44 36.08
C GLU A 670 18.81 -6.75 35.84
N MET A 671 19.14 -7.71 34.96
CA MET A 671 20.53 -8.07 34.68
C MET A 671 21.26 -7.05 33.80
N TRP A 672 20.54 -6.33 32.93
CA TRP A 672 21.13 -5.30 32.06
C TRP A 672 21.46 -4.00 32.83
N PHE A 673 20.75 -3.71 33.94
CA PHE A 673 21.08 -2.59 34.83
C PHE A 673 22.35 -2.82 35.65
N ASN A 674 22.76 -4.08 35.86
CA ASN A 674 23.94 -4.41 36.65
C ASN A 674 25.23 -4.43 35.81
N ALA A 675 25.14 -4.53 34.48
CA ALA A 675 26.32 -4.61 33.60
C ALA A 675 27.00 -3.24 33.39
N ASP A 676 26.24 -2.16 33.32
CA ASP A 676 26.79 -0.81 33.07
C ASP A 676 27.32 -0.10 34.34
N GLU A 677 27.07 -0.63 35.54
CA GLU A 677 27.66 -0.11 36.78
C GLU A 677 29.06 -0.68 37.07
N GLU A 678 29.43 -1.86 36.55
CA GLU A 678 30.76 -2.47 36.78
C GLU A 678 31.85 -1.98 35.82
N GLU A 679 31.52 -1.41 34.64
CA GLU A 679 32.53 -0.89 33.71
C GLU A 679 33.06 0.52 34.06
N LEU A 680 32.52 1.17 35.09
CA LEU A 680 32.93 2.51 35.53
C LEU A 680 33.96 2.54 36.68
N GLU A 681 34.37 1.39 37.24
CA GLU A 681 35.28 1.36 38.41
C GLU A 681 36.73 0.90 38.15
N ASP A 682 37.09 0.44 36.95
CA ASP A 682 38.49 0.03 36.65
C ASP A 682 39.24 1.09 35.81
N CYS A 683 39.57 2.22 36.44
CA CYS A 683 40.72 3.06 36.06
C CYS A 683 41.34 3.73 37.31
N GLU A 684 42.32 3.01 37.88
CA GLU A 684 43.40 3.43 38.79
C GLU A 684 43.10 4.27 40.05
N ALA A 685 43.14 3.57 41.18
CA ALA A 685 43.38 4.12 42.51
C ALA A 685 44.80 4.73 42.64
N VAL A 686 44.87 6.00 43.09
CA VAL A 686 46.09 6.58 43.67
C VAL A 686 45.77 7.19 45.05
N VAL A 687 46.47 6.67 46.06
CA VAL A 687 46.41 6.98 47.51
C VAL A 687 46.69 8.47 47.81
N PRO A 688 46.07 9.11 48.82
CA PRO A 688 46.21 10.55 49.06
C PRO A 688 47.47 10.88 49.90
N PRO A 689 48.07 12.08 49.76
CA PRO A 689 48.96 12.62 50.78
C PRO A 689 48.35 13.85 51.49
N SER A 690 48.54 13.87 52.81
CA SER A 690 48.25 15.00 53.71
C SER A 690 49.38 16.05 53.70
N ASP A 691 48.96 17.32 53.82
CA ASP A 691 49.63 18.52 54.37
C ASP A 691 51.16 18.68 54.34
N ASN A 692 51.65 19.73 53.64
CA ASN A 692 52.52 20.77 54.24
C ASN A 692 52.84 21.96 53.29
N LYS A 693 52.51 23.17 53.77
CA LYS A 693 53.32 24.41 53.80
C LYS A 693 54.03 24.98 52.53
N THR A 694 53.57 26.20 52.18
CA THR A 694 54.32 27.44 51.85
C THR A 694 55.01 27.67 50.48
N THR A 695 54.71 28.89 49.98
CA THR A 695 55.53 29.88 49.25
C THR A 695 55.60 29.95 47.71
N LYS A 696 55.02 31.07 47.23
CA LYS A 696 55.55 32.09 46.28
C LYS A 696 55.69 31.77 44.77
N ALA A 697 54.83 32.51 44.04
CA ALA A 697 55.17 33.59 43.08
C ALA A 697 55.35 33.29 41.58
N SER A 698 54.66 34.14 40.79
CA SER A 698 54.88 34.61 39.40
C SER A 698 54.80 33.57 38.28
N GLY A 699 54.12 33.79 37.14
CA GLY A 699 53.44 34.95 36.56
C GLY A 699 53.21 34.71 35.04
N GLY A 700 52.32 35.50 34.41
CA GLY A 700 52.15 35.63 32.94
C GLY A 700 51.18 34.61 32.32
N VAL A 701 49.92 34.94 32.02
CA VAL A 701 49.37 35.72 30.86
C VAL A 701 49.57 35.01 29.51
N GLY A 702 48.46 34.69 28.84
CA GLY A 702 48.40 34.32 27.42
C GLY A 702 47.20 33.45 27.09
N GLU A 703 46.03 34.07 26.90
CA GLU A 703 44.83 33.47 26.31
C GLU A 703 45.07 33.16 24.82
N ASN A 704 44.69 31.95 24.37
CA ASN A 704 44.57 31.61 22.95
C ASN A 704 43.09 31.43 22.63
N GLU A 705 42.65 32.16 21.61
CA GLU A 705 41.48 31.88 20.78
C GLU A 705 41.65 30.56 19.99
N ASP A 706 40.53 30.10 19.44
CA ASP A 706 40.33 29.11 18.38
C ASP A 706 40.38 27.60 18.70
N LEU A 707 39.18 27.01 18.78
CA LEU A 707 38.93 25.61 18.43
C LEU A 707 37.55 25.47 17.75
N MET A 708 37.50 25.79 16.46
CA MET A 708 36.47 25.34 15.52
C MET A 708 37.18 24.60 14.39
N ASP A 709 37.12 23.27 14.42
CA ASP A 709 37.06 22.36 13.25
C ASP A 709 37.23 20.92 13.75
N PRO A 710 36.25 20.04 13.47
CA PRO A 710 36.50 19.08 12.40
C PRO A 710 35.22 18.69 11.64
N ILE A 711 34.91 19.38 10.54
CA ILE A 711 33.95 18.86 9.53
C ILE A 711 34.61 18.78 8.13
N SER A 712 35.72 19.47 7.91
CA SER A 712 36.38 19.54 6.59
C SER A 712 37.35 18.40 6.28
N LYS A 713 37.28 17.24 6.94
CA LYS A 713 38.22 16.12 6.70
C LYS A 713 37.60 14.80 6.26
N PHE A 714 36.30 14.77 6.00
CA PHE A 714 35.63 13.56 5.49
C PHE A 714 35.66 13.45 3.95
N MET A 715 35.89 14.55 3.22
CA MET A 715 35.80 14.58 1.74
C MET A 715 37.10 14.30 0.96
N GLU A 716 38.21 13.91 1.58
CA GLU A 716 39.43 13.54 0.83
C GLU A 716 40.16 12.36 1.45
N ARG A 717 39.78 11.13 1.06
CA ARG A 717 40.69 9.96 1.04
C ARG A 717 40.11 8.79 0.24
N LYS A 718 40.15 8.89 -1.09
CA LYS A 718 40.17 7.72 -1.99
C LYS A 718 41.51 7.71 -2.72
N LYS A 719 42.49 6.94 -2.21
CA LYS A 719 43.60 6.32 -2.99
C LYS A 719 44.55 5.48 -2.11
N LEU A 720 44.54 4.18 -2.42
CA LEU A 720 45.64 3.20 -2.40
C LEU A 720 46.21 2.78 -1.02
N LYS A 721 46.13 1.49 -0.68
CA LYS A 721 47.17 0.47 -0.99
C LYS A 721 47.00 -0.86 -0.19
N ASP A 722 46.65 -1.91 -0.91
CA ASP A 722 47.26 -3.26 -1.06
C ASP A 722 48.11 -3.96 0.05
N SER A 723 47.82 -5.27 0.17
CA SER A 723 48.64 -6.48 0.45
C SER A 723 48.75 -7.17 1.84
N ASP A 724 48.43 -8.47 1.78
CA ASP A 724 49.02 -9.68 2.40
C ASP A 724 48.40 -10.39 3.64
N ASP A 725 47.66 -11.47 3.31
CA ASP A 725 47.84 -12.89 3.70
C ASP A 725 48.17 -13.30 5.15
N LYS A 726 47.32 -14.18 5.70
CA LYS A 726 47.75 -15.52 6.21
C LYS A 726 46.60 -16.48 6.57
N GLU A 727 46.62 -17.64 5.90
CA GLU A 727 45.96 -18.91 6.26
C GLU A 727 46.43 -19.46 7.62
N VAL A 728 45.56 -20.15 8.38
CA VAL A 728 45.86 -21.43 9.06
C VAL A 728 44.59 -22.30 9.22
N LEU A 729 44.72 -23.56 8.81
CA LEU A 729 43.80 -24.70 8.90
C LEU A 729 43.26 -25.06 10.31
N GLY A 730 41.97 -25.40 10.36
CA GLY A 730 41.51 -26.79 10.53
C GLY A 730 41.18 -27.31 11.94
N LYS A 731 39.94 -27.82 12.11
CA LYS A 731 39.67 -29.22 12.51
C LYS A 731 38.18 -29.59 12.50
N SER A 732 37.93 -30.69 11.80
CA SER A 732 36.72 -31.52 11.75
C SER A 732 36.38 -32.20 13.07
N SER A 733 35.09 -32.38 13.36
CA SER A 733 34.61 -33.59 14.05
C SER A 733 33.15 -33.91 13.72
N SER A 734 32.98 -34.97 12.93
CA SER A 734 31.75 -35.72 12.71
C SER A 734 31.33 -36.51 13.96
N LEU A 735 30.05 -36.52 14.32
CA LEU A 735 29.42 -37.63 15.05
C LEU A 735 27.95 -37.79 14.62
N SER A 736 27.60 -39.01 14.21
CA SER A 736 26.27 -39.42 13.79
C SER A 736 25.49 -40.12 14.90
N GLY A 737 24.16 -39.99 14.84
CA GLY A 737 23.21 -41.06 15.15
C GLY A 737 22.58 -41.07 16.55
N ARG A 738 21.28 -40.79 16.64
CA ARG A 738 20.23 -41.82 16.85
C ARG A 738 18.81 -41.24 17.06
N GLN A 739 17.87 -41.92 16.39
CA GLN A 739 16.54 -42.34 16.85
C GLN A 739 15.35 -41.36 16.79
N SER A 740 14.53 -41.61 15.78
CA SER A 740 13.09 -41.36 15.74
C SER A 740 12.32 -42.19 16.79
N PRO A 741 11.12 -41.72 17.17
CA PRO A 741 9.95 -42.60 17.17
C PRO A 741 8.72 -41.93 16.53
N SER A 742 8.07 -42.65 15.61
CA SER A 742 6.71 -42.37 15.15
C SER A 742 5.68 -42.90 16.15
N PHE A 743 4.59 -42.16 16.41
CA PHE A 743 3.21 -42.68 16.55
C PHE A 743 2.17 -41.54 16.39
N LYS A 744 0.92 -41.94 16.11
CA LYS A 744 -0.13 -41.31 15.31
C LYS A 744 -1.17 -40.44 16.06
N LEU A 745 -1.68 -39.43 15.33
CA LEU A 745 -3.05 -38.90 15.15
C LEU A 745 -3.91 -38.44 16.36
N SER A 746 -4.31 -37.16 16.32
CA SER A 746 -5.72 -36.74 16.50
C SER A 746 -6.00 -35.42 15.77
N PHE A 747 -7.09 -35.40 15.00
CA PHE A 747 -7.59 -34.26 14.22
C PHE A 747 -8.58 -33.47 15.10
N SER A 748 -8.43 -32.15 15.20
CA SER A 748 -9.46 -31.26 15.76
C SER A 748 -9.34 -29.90 15.07
N GLY A 749 -10.28 -29.64 14.15
CA GLY A 749 -10.40 -28.37 13.46
C GLY A 749 -11.04 -27.31 14.35
N SER A 750 -10.43 -26.13 14.39
CA SER A 750 -11.06 -24.91 14.90
C SER A 750 -10.85 -23.78 13.89
N THR A 751 -11.96 -23.36 13.31
CA THR A 751 -12.13 -22.18 12.46
C THR A 751 -11.98 -20.90 13.28
N THR A 752 -10.99 -20.07 12.96
CA THR A 752 -10.86 -18.71 13.49
C THR A 752 -11.61 -17.73 12.62
N LYS A 753 -12.52 -16.99 13.26
CA LYS A 753 -13.33 -15.91 12.68
C LYS A 753 -12.50 -14.63 12.62
N THR A 754 -12.39 -14.01 11.45
CA THR A 754 -11.93 -12.64 11.26
C THR A 754 -13.13 -11.70 11.32
N SER A 755 -13.13 -10.78 12.30
CA SER A 755 -14.10 -9.70 12.43
C SER A 755 -13.49 -8.41 11.87
N LEU A 756 -14.02 -7.95 10.74
CA LEU A 756 -13.78 -6.61 10.21
C LEU A 756 -14.75 -5.64 10.87
N SER A 757 -14.21 -4.56 11.43
CA SER A 757 -14.95 -3.47 12.05
C SER A 757 -14.84 -2.22 11.16
N SER A 758 -15.99 -1.72 10.72
CA SER A 758 -16.17 -0.50 9.93
C SER A 758 -16.35 0.74 10.83
N PRO A 759 -15.93 1.94 10.38
CA PRO A 759 -16.04 3.18 11.16
C PRO A 759 -17.46 3.78 11.13
N PRO A 760 -17.85 4.59 12.14
CA PRO A 760 -19.23 5.04 12.32
C PRO A 760 -19.58 6.29 11.49
N ALA A 761 -20.81 6.29 10.97
CA ALA A 761 -21.46 7.39 10.27
C ALA A 761 -21.87 8.53 11.21
N SER A 762 -21.63 9.77 10.78
CA SER A 762 -22.06 11.01 11.44
C SER A 762 -23.51 11.39 11.07
N LEU A 763 -24.28 11.69 12.10
CA LEU A 763 -25.66 12.17 12.08
C LEU A 763 -25.79 13.59 11.50
N ARG A 764 -26.80 13.82 10.64
CA ARG A 764 -27.37 15.15 10.36
C ARG A 764 -28.36 15.55 11.47
N PRO A 765 -28.58 16.85 11.67
CA PRO A 765 -29.97 17.31 11.69
C PRO A 765 -30.20 18.69 11.03
N GLY A 766 -31.37 18.81 10.38
CA GLY A 766 -32.24 19.99 10.50
C GLY A 766 -31.96 21.24 9.65
N SER A 767 -32.85 21.49 8.69
CA SER A 767 -33.22 22.84 8.21
C SER A 767 -34.56 23.23 8.88
N PRO A 768 -34.91 24.53 9.08
CA PRO A 768 -35.34 25.37 7.94
C PRO A 768 -35.12 26.91 8.06
N GLY A 769 -35.06 27.59 6.90
CA GLY A 769 -35.79 28.85 6.70
C GLY A 769 -35.02 30.12 6.29
N SER A 770 -35.33 30.60 5.08
CA SER A 770 -35.52 32.03 4.69
C SER A 770 -34.37 32.84 4.05
N GLY A 771 -34.34 32.84 2.71
CA GLY A 771 -34.43 34.03 1.84
C GLY A 771 -33.31 35.08 1.78
N ALA A 772 -32.61 35.17 0.62
CA ALA A 772 -32.61 36.35 -0.28
C ALA A 772 -31.56 36.27 -1.41
N LYS A 773 -32.07 36.39 -2.64
CA LYS A 773 -31.51 36.95 -3.90
C LYS A 773 -30.00 37.20 -4.08
N GLY A 774 -29.45 36.65 -5.18
CA GLY A 774 -28.27 37.16 -5.89
C GLY A 774 -27.83 36.25 -7.05
N SER A 775 -28.01 36.71 -8.29
CA SER A 775 -27.56 36.08 -9.55
C SER A 775 -26.07 36.42 -9.85
N PRO A 776 -25.39 35.73 -10.79
CA PRO A 776 -23.97 35.35 -10.72
C PRO A 776 -23.02 36.26 -11.51
N PRO A 777 -21.69 36.05 -11.40
CA PRO A 777 -20.78 36.34 -12.50
C PRO A 777 -19.97 35.11 -12.97
N THR A 778 -20.16 34.81 -14.25
CA THR A 778 -19.16 34.49 -15.30
C THR A 778 -17.77 33.92 -14.94
N ALA A 779 -17.58 32.70 -15.44
CA ALA A 779 -16.41 32.10 -16.09
C ALA A 779 -15.07 32.86 -16.14
N ALA A 780 -14.02 32.19 -15.64
CA ALA A 780 -12.67 32.27 -16.18
C ALA A 780 -12.09 30.84 -16.19
N THR A 781 -12.01 30.26 -17.38
CA THR A 781 -11.41 28.95 -17.66
C THR A 781 -9.89 29.13 -17.69
N VAL A 782 -9.17 28.58 -16.71
CA VAL A 782 -7.72 28.38 -16.79
C VAL A 782 -7.50 26.90 -16.99
N THR A 783 -7.13 26.53 -18.21
CA THR A 783 -6.68 25.20 -18.59
C THR A 783 -5.28 24.96 -18.03
N THR A 784 -5.18 24.19 -16.95
CA THR A 784 -3.94 23.51 -16.55
C THR A 784 -3.80 22.25 -17.39
N LYS A 785 -2.76 22.19 -18.22
CA LYS A 785 -2.29 20.96 -18.85
C LYS A 785 -1.81 20.04 -17.71
N ASP A 786 -2.59 19.03 -17.38
CA ASP A 786 -2.10 17.91 -16.57
C ASP A 786 -1.10 17.11 -17.41
N ARG A 787 0.14 17.13 -16.93
CA ARG A 787 1.27 16.39 -17.42
C ARG A 787 1.26 15.05 -16.67
N LEU A 788 0.45 14.10 -17.13
CA LEU A 788 0.61 12.70 -16.75
C LEU A 788 1.87 12.19 -17.46
N GLN A 789 2.99 12.19 -16.75
CA GLN A 789 4.22 11.56 -17.20
C GLN A 789 4.03 10.04 -17.22
N SER A 790 4.43 9.48 -18.36
CA SER A 790 4.67 8.06 -18.65
C SER A 790 5.35 7.34 -17.48
N THR A 791 4.65 6.40 -16.86
CA THR A 791 5.22 5.39 -15.95
C THR A 791 4.69 3.98 -16.27
N LEU A 792 4.39 3.70 -17.54
CA LEU A 792 3.77 2.42 -17.96
C LEU A 792 4.65 1.58 -18.90
N TRP A 793 5.97 1.65 -18.75
CA TRP A 793 6.89 0.72 -19.43
C TRP A 793 7.52 -0.17 -18.37
N VAL A 794 6.85 -1.29 -18.07
CA VAL A 794 7.37 -2.33 -17.18
C VAL A 794 7.47 -3.60 -17.99
N GLY A 795 8.66 -3.87 -18.53
CA GLY A 795 9.00 -5.08 -19.27
C GLY A 795 10.46 -5.40 -19.04
N LEU A 796 10.80 -6.69 -18.92
CA LEU A 796 12.10 -7.22 -18.44
C LEU A 796 13.35 -6.78 -19.24
N VAL A 797 13.18 -5.94 -20.27
CA VAL A 797 14.19 -5.50 -21.23
C VAL A 797 13.83 -4.11 -21.74
N ASP A 798 14.82 -3.22 -21.70
CA ASP A 798 14.73 -1.85 -22.17
C ASP A 798 14.86 -1.79 -23.71
N TYR A 799 13.96 -1.07 -24.37
CA TYR A 799 13.98 -0.81 -25.79
C TYR A 799 14.29 0.68 -26.00
N PRO A 800 15.43 1.04 -26.61
CA PRO A 800 15.78 2.45 -26.78
C PRO A 800 14.79 3.14 -27.72
N ASP A 801 14.17 4.22 -27.24
CA ASP A 801 13.39 5.16 -28.05
C ASP A 801 14.36 6.09 -28.80
N ASP A 802 14.54 5.88 -30.10
CA ASP A 802 15.20 6.84 -30.99
C ASP A 802 14.17 7.90 -31.43
N ASP A 803 13.98 8.95 -30.62
CA ASP A 803 13.33 10.19 -31.05
C ASP A 803 14.34 11.07 -31.81
N GLU A 804 14.64 10.72 -33.07
CA GLU A 804 15.20 11.67 -34.04
C GLU A 804 14.24 11.80 -35.24
N GLU A 805 13.39 12.84 -35.19
CA GLU A 805 12.60 13.28 -36.35
C GLU A 805 13.53 13.96 -37.37
N ASP A 806 13.91 13.23 -38.42
CA ASP A 806 14.49 13.77 -39.65
C ASP A 806 13.39 14.45 -40.49
N GLU A 807 13.35 15.79 -40.51
CA GLU A 807 12.54 16.55 -41.47
C GLU A 807 13.19 16.52 -42.88
N GLU A 808 12.72 15.64 -43.76
CA GLU A 808 13.00 15.71 -45.20
C GLU A 808 12.04 16.68 -45.91
N ASP A 809 12.61 17.80 -46.37
CA ASP A 809 11.97 18.87 -47.14
C ASP A 809 11.90 18.49 -48.65
N VAL A 810 10.71 18.23 -49.19
CA VAL A 810 10.48 18.05 -50.63
C VAL A 810 9.19 18.77 -51.07
N GLY A 811 9.33 19.74 -51.98
CA GLY A 811 8.25 20.08 -52.91
C GLY A 811 8.16 21.56 -53.32
N GLY A 812 8.80 21.91 -54.43
CA GLY A 812 8.61 23.18 -55.12
C GLY A 812 7.42 23.22 -56.10
N GLU A 813 7.35 24.35 -56.82
CA GLU A 813 6.39 24.82 -57.86
C GLU A 813 5.28 25.74 -57.32
N SER A 814 4.97 26.91 -57.89
CA SER A 814 5.42 27.64 -59.09
C SER A 814 5.01 29.12 -58.95
N LYS A 815 5.76 30.04 -59.56
CA LYS A 815 5.50 31.50 -59.59
C LYS A 815 5.67 32.05 -61.01
N GLU A 816 4.63 32.70 -61.52
CA GLU A 816 4.56 33.66 -62.65
C GLU A 816 3.16 34.31 -62.54
N GLU A 817 2.85 35.60 -62.72
CA GLU A 817 3.51 36.81 -63.20
C GLU A 817 2.91 38.07 -62.48
N THR A 818 3.76 39.08 -62.38
CA THR A 818 3.69 40.55 -62.13
C THR A 818 2.56 41.39 -62.79
N PRO A 819 2.44 42.76 -62.63
CA PRO A 819 2.99 43.76 -61.67
C PRO A 819 1.96 44.91 -61.28
N PRO A 820 2.30 46.22 -61.10
CA PRO A 820 2.54 46.86 -59.80
C PRO A 820 1.74 48.19 -59.59
N LEU A 821 1.88 48.85 -58.43
CA LEU A 821 1.94 50.33 -58.20
C LEU A 821 1.76 50.63 -56.69
N SER A 822 2.79 51.11 -55.98
CA SER A 822 2.98 52.51 -55.54
C SER A 822 1.91 52.99 -54.52
N LYS A 823 2.16 53.52 -53.33
CA LYS A 823 3.20 54.44 -52.85
C LYS A 823 2.92 54.70 -51.34
N LYS A 824 3.98 54.93 -50.56
CA LYS A 824 4.11 55.92 -49.46
C LYS A 824 3.11 55.83 -48.27
N SER A 825 3.45 56.08 -47.02
CA SER A 825 4.67 56.52 -46.36
C SER A 825 4.42 56.62 -44.86
N LYS A 826 5.47 56.34 -44.09
CA LYS A 826 5.96 57.09 -42.93
C LYS A 826 5.17 57.15 -41.61
N LEU A 827 5.99 56.90 -40.58
CA LEU A 827 6.03 57.50 -39.23
C LEU A 827 4.93 57.02 -38.28
N SER A 828 5.14 56.82 -36.99
CA SER A 828 6.27 56.65 -36.07
C SER A 828 5.61 56.65 -34.68
N SER A 829 6.38 56.32 -33.65
CA SER A 829 6.09 56.54 -32.21
C SER A 829 5.00 55.63 -31.64
N SER A 830 5.23 54.87 -30.57
CA SER A 830 6.28 54.92 -29.54
C SER A 830 6.51 53.53 -28.96
#